data_AF-A0A6C0LSV5-F1
#
_entry.id   AF-A0A6C0LSV5-F1
#
_cell.length_a   1.000
_cell.length_b   1.000
_cell.length_c   1.000
_cell.angle_alpha   90.00
_cell.angle_beta   90.00
_cell.angle_gamma   90.00
#
_symmetry.space_group_name_H-M   'P 1'
#
loop_
_entity.id
_entity.type
_entity.pdbx_description
1 polymer ?
#
loop_
_entity_poly.entity_id
_entity_poly.type
_entity_poly.pdbx_seq_one_letter_code
_entity_poly.pdbx_strand_id
1 'polypeptide(L)'
;MRSGNREILLFITVLAISLIGLYILGNRTSEGFDAAANTAIHNAFVERQRSEFNPVAIALSTSNTSGSLPANTAVLMGTSTITPTVSGGTTIVRDNPYPQDQDPNGLPVMIKLCEAVKTVDANAFNDPKFAANCGICVDIGKNSAGNPTKGGLVLLARDKEYAQKHQRGDFLPDYKPTIGSCPAQRMAGNAAEVRRIQNIMSCQNSASYDITGCSQCYADQSYFPVEGSVNVNPPAIYVTGSGNLTWYESGYTNGAGVYLSSSPQKLQLKGPEATRVTLNVSPNDPNGCYIAGYLEGVTSNGYFRVDLQRIVQTDGYTGRKPRLTGPATINEVACNNMSPGFGQENMNLIIPTPFTFVDTNSHAGDMCSTGPFVTKQSSAEFLASDPCYKKGSGPGKYNQECLQNSFYSNGCLDSGKGFPISQSSNLALLTGIDGQNRSLAQIAEHIYENAIRSATGMSSTGLKLSIADWSAASEFCTGRKITSPCDTANKDSGPLSGDCLAYLWRNQGNGNPLGPTYRSNSMFSSLFPDNKVQFCTSSGTLSPVKEDGSTNQAAVDYWRRQGGVNNVKNMMDQIHALASQPLSDPSRNDAVLKCYGKNLANRPVPSGAAVPGVCSASCGVTARTVRILQTPGQYLHFSQVAVMDSNGVNVAQGKQASVQSTWPGGDPQTPLDGTLRPRPWNQNWHIGPGQTSGGTWSVDLGANYDIVRVVVFQRTDCCTERIKGAVVSLIDAGGRVVSNQTINSTGLVLPLDFRRAGAPAECKSCGTTKKNEVFWIARGNGYSHEKSEAEDVCRAVGATNATQAQLNMAQTQGADVCASGWVKDNSNAVYPISATIDGGCGNGGTGIMTYTPPNRKAGVWCYGIKPVGDSIEDGSRKLALDNNTPYYIRNFDQTSYSAPGAPAGNSI
;
A
#
# COMPACT_ATOMS: atom_id res chain seq x y z
N MET A 1 29.83 -12.57 53.13
CA MET A 1 29.27 -12.02 54.38
C MET A 1 30.14 -12.45 55.54
N ARG A 2 30.54 -11.50 56.40
CA ARG A 2 31.51 -11.68 57.49
C ARG A 2 31.04 -12.68 58.55
N SER A 3 32.01 -13.32 59.21
CA SER A 3 31.91 -14.33 60.28
C SER A 3 30.95 -14.01 61.44
N GLY A 4 30.45 -12.78 61.58
CA GLY A 4 29.52 -12.39 62.66
C GLY A 4 28.04 -12.70 62.41
N ASN A 5 27.61 -12.93 61.16
CA ASN A 5 26.18 -13.11 60.87
C ASN A 5 25.65 -14.52 61.19
N ARG A 6 26.55 -15.50 61.33
CA ARG A 6 26.18 -16.90 61.57
C ARG A 6 25.77 -17.14 63.03
N GLU A 7 26.43 -16.44 63.96
CA GLU A 7 26.08 -16.52 65.38
C GLU A 7 24.79 -15.77 65.70
N ILE A 8 24.54 -14.62 65.04
CA ILE A 8 23.29 -13.88 65.18
C ILE A 8 22.10 -14.71 64.67
N LEU A 9 22.26 -15.39 63.53
CA LEU A 9 21.19 -16.23 62.98
C LEU A 9 20.90 -17.43 63.90
N LEU A 10 21.94 -18.08 64.43
CA LEU A 10 21.82 -19.16 65.41
C LEU A 10 21.09 -18.70 66.68
N PHE A 11 21.45 -17.53 67.21
CA PHE A 11 20.83 -16.97 68.40
C PHE A 11 19.35 -16.65 68.17
N ILE A 12 18.98 -16.09 67.01
CA ILE A 12 17.59 -15.81 66.64
C ILE A 12 16.79 -17.11 66.49
N THR A 13 17.35 -18.16 65.87
CA THR A 13 16.65 -19.46 65.77
C THR A 13 16.47 -20.14 67.12
N VAL A 14 17.47 -20.08 68.02
CA VAL A 14 17.35 -20.66 69.36
C VAL A 14 16.33 -19.88 70.21
N LEU A 15 16.29 -18.55 70.08
CA LEU A 15 15.29 -17.71 70.74
C LEU A 15 13.88 -18.03 70.21
N ALA A 16 13.71 -18.19 68.89
CA ALA A 16 12.44 -18.56 68.28
C ALA A 16 11.96 -19.95 68.73
N ILE A 17 12.87 -20.95 68.77
CA ILE A 17 12.54 -22.30 69.24
C ILE A 17 12.21 -22.29 70.74
N SER A 18 12.88 -21.47 71.54
CA SER A 18 12.60 -21.32 72.97
C SER A 18 11.26 -20.63 73.23
N LEU A 19 10.90 -19.63 72.42
CA LEU A 19 9.59 -18.96 72.48
C LEU A 19 8.46 -19.91 72.02
N ILE A 20 8.70 -20.72 71.00
CA ILE A 20 7.77 -21.78 70.57
C ILE A 20 7.66 -22.86 71.65
N GLY A 21 8.76 -23.24 72.30
CA GLY A 21 8.77 -24.18 73.41
C GLY A 21 8.01 -23.67 74.63
N LEU A 22 8.17 -22.40 75.00
CA LEU A 22 7.42 -21.73 76.06
C LEU A 22 5.94 -21.56 75.70
N TYR A 23 5.61 -21.32 74.43
CA TYR A 23 4.23 -21.29 73.94
C TYR A 23 3.58 -22.68 74.02
N ILE A 24 4.30 -23.74 73.64
CA ILE A 24 3.81 -25.13 73.72
C ILE A 24 3.69 -25.59 75.18
N LEU A 25 4.62 -25.20 76.06
CA LEU A 25 4.58 -25.52 77.49
C LEU A 25 3.53 -24.69 78.25
N GLY A 26 3.31 -23.42 77.86
CA GLY A 26 2.24 -22.58 78.40
C GLY A 26 0.83 -23.03 78.01
N ASN A 27 0.70 -23.74 76.88
CA ASN A 27 -0.54 -24.37 76.43
C ASN A 27 -0.71 -25.83 76.90
N ARG A 28 0.21 -26.35 77.72
CA ARG A 28 0.01 -27.63 78.42
C ARG A 28 -0.49 -27.37 79.84
N THR A 29 -1.68 -26.78 79.96
CA THR A 29 -2.48 -26.99 81.17
C THR A 29 -3.20 -28.33 81.02
N SER A 30 -2.91 -29.19 82.00
CA SER A 30 -3.52 -30.50 82.22
C SER A 30 -5.03 -30.52 82.01
N GLU A 31 -5.51 -31.55 81.33
CA GLU A 31 -6.91 -32.00 81.26
C GLU A 31 -7.40 -32.50 82.64
N GLY A 32 -7.41 -31.61 83.63
CA GLY A 32 -8.00 -31.83 84.94
C GLY A 32 -9.32 -31.07 85.02
N PHE A 33 -10.42 -31.80 85.10
CA PHE A 33 -11.74 -31.23 85.39
C PHE A 33 -11.77 -30.73 86.84
N ASP A 34 -11.61 -29.41 87.02
CA ASP A 34 -11.88 -28.76 88.31
C ASP A 34 -12.90 -27.63 88.15
N ALA A 35 -13.85 -27.58 89.08
CA ALA A 35 -15.25 -27.19 88.85
C ALA A 35 -15.54 -25.68 88.68
N ALA A 36 -14.55 -24.80 88.58
CA ALA A 36 -14.77 -23.34 88.55
C ALA A 36 -14.17 -22.59 87.34
N ALA A 37 -13.16 -23.14 86.65
CA ALA A 37 -12.57 -22.51 85.46
C ALA A 37 -13.31 -22.86 84.14
N ASN A 38 -14.38 -23.64 84.24
CA ASN A 38 -14.88 -24.46 83.15
C ASN A 38 -15.83 -23.74 82.18
N THR A 39 -16.45 -22.62 82.55
CA THR A 39 -17.44 -21.98 81.65
C THR A 39 -16.80 -21.32 80.43
N ALA A 40 -15.63 -20.71 80.55
CA ALA A 40 -14.96 -20.06 79.42
C ALA A 40 -14.34 -21.09 78.45
N ILE A 41 -13.78 -22.17 78.98
CA ILE A 41 -13.22 -23.28 78.18
C ILE A 41 -14.35 -24.11 77.57
N HIS A 42 -15.43 -24.38 78.31
CA HIS A 42 -16.64 -25.02 77.79
C HIS A 42 -17.30 -24.15 76.72
N ASN A 43 -17.44 -22.84 76.92
CA ASN A 43 -17.97 -21.94 75.90
C ASN A 43 -17.03 -21.85 74.69
N ALA A 44 -15.70 -21.79 74.88
CA ALA A 44 -14.75 -21.81 73.78
C ALA A 44 -14.74 -23.16 73.03
N PHE A 45 -14.96 -24.27 73.73
CA PHE A 45 -15.17 -25.59 73.14
C PHE A 45 -16.50 -25.62 72.37
N VAL A 46 -17.60 -25.18 72.96
CA VAL A 46 -18.92 -25.10 72.32
C VAL A 46 -18.89 -24.18 71.10
N GLU A 47 -18.24 -23.03 71.15
CA GLU A 47 -18.08 -22.10 70.02
C GLU A 47 -17.15 -22.66 68.93
N ARG A 48 -16.09 -23.38 69.32
CA ARG A 48 -15.25 -24.13 68.36
C ARG A 48 -16.03 -25.27 67.70
N GLN A 49 -16.81 -26.02 68.46
CA GLN A 49 -17.64 -27.10 67.95
C GLN A 49 -18.81 -26.57 67.10
N ARG A 50 -19.40 -25.41 67.44
CA ARG A 50 -20.43 -24.73 66.64
C ARG A 50 -19.92 -24.20 65.30
N SER A 51 -18.66 -23.79 65.23
CA SER A 51 -18.04 -23.38 63.96
C SER A 51 -17.61 -24.58 63.11
N GLU A 52 -17.37 -25.74 63.71
CA GLU A 52 -16.94 -26.96 63.00
C GLU A 52 -18.08 -27.93 62.64
N PHE A 53 -19.19 -27.94 63.39
CA PHE A 53 -20.26 -28.93 63.30
C PHE A 53 -21.67 -28.33 63.47
N ASN A 54 -22.67 -28.93 62.82
CA ASN A 54 -24.09 -28.64 63.03
C ASN A 54 -24.50 -28.96 64.49
N PRO A 55 -25.42 -28.20 65.13
CA PRO A 55 -26.03 -28.53 66.43
C PRO A 55 -26.36 -30.01 66.70
N VAL A 56 -26.80 -30.76 65.68
CA VAL A 56 -27.09 -32.21 65.78
C VAL A 56 -25.81 -33.03 66.03
N ALA A 57 -24.73 -32.74 65.30
CA ALA A 57 -23.46 -33.44 65.43
C ALA A 57 -22.77 -33.17 66.77
N ILE A 58 -22.91 -31.96 67.30
CA ILE A 58 -22.42 -31.58 68.64
C ILE A 58 -23.18 -32.36 69.73
N ALA A 59 -24.49 -32.51 69.58
CA ALA A 59 -25.29 -33.29 70.52
C ALA A 59 -24.95 -34.79 70.47
N LEU A 60 -24.61 -35.31 69.28
CA LEU A 60 -24.21 -36.71 69.13
C LEU A 60 -22.82 -36.99 69.71
N SER A 61 -21.83 -36.12 69.46
CA SER A 61 -20.48 -36.29 70.00
C SER A 61 -20.47 -36.26 71.53
N THR A 62 -21.29 -35.39 72.12
CA THR A 62 -21.48 -35.30 73.58
C THR A 62 -22.28 -36.47 74.16
N SER A 63 -23.24 -37.03 73.42
CA SER A 63 -23.99 -38.22 73.88
C SER A 63 -23.13 -39.47 73.97
N ASN A 64 -22.22 -39.69 73.00
CA ASN A 64 -21.33 -40.86 72.95
C ASN A 64 -20.30 -40.88 74.09
N THR A 65 -19.89 -39.71 74.61
CA THR A 65 -18.89 -39.62 75.68
C THR A 65 -19.48 -39.53 77.08
N SER A 66 -20.72 -39.05 77.22
CA SER A 66 -21.27 -38.64 78.53
C SER A 66 -22.62 -39.29 78.89
N GLY A 67 -23.22 -40.08 77.99
CA GLY A 67 -24.47 -40.79 78.23
C GLY A 67 -25.70 -39.90 78.51
N SER A 68 -25.58 -38.58 78.40
CA SER A 68 -26.66 -37.62 78.60
C SER A 68 -26.54 -36.44 77.62
N LEU A 69 -27.69 -36.03 77.06
CA LEU A 69 -27.78 -34.90 76.14
C LEU A 69 -27.94 -33.58 76.92
N PRO A 70 -27.27 -32.47 76.54
CA PRO A 70 -27.39 -31.17 77.23
C PRO A 70 -28.81 -30.56 77.12
N ALA A 71 -29.19 -29.70 78.07
CA ALA A 71 -30.58 -29.20 78.27
C ALA A 71 -31.25 -28.53 77.05
N ASN A 72 -30.47 -28.09 76.07
CA ASN A 72 -30.86 -27.40 74.84
C ASN A 72 -31.02 -28.33 73.63
N THR A 73 -31.00 -29.66 73.82
CA THR A 73 -31.27 -30.68 72.78
C THR A 73 -32.75 -31.03 72.62
N ALA A 74 -33.68 -30.32 73.28
CA ALA A 74 -35.12 -30.57 73.14
C ALA A 74 -35.61 -30.54 71.67
N VAL A 75 -34.94 -29.78 70.80
CA VAL A 75 -35.20 -29.72 69.35
C VAL A 75 -34.85 -31.03 68.62
N LEU A 76 -33.98 -31.88 69.20
CA LEU A 76 -33.53 -33.16 68.63
C LEU A 76 -34.42 -34.35 69.00
N MET A 77 -35.34 -34.19 69.95
CA MET A 77 -36.21 -35.28 70.41
C MET A 77 -37.63 -35.21 69.83
N GLY A 78 -37.94 -34.17 69.07
CA GLY A 78 -39.26 -33.95 68.50
C GLY A 78 -40.33 -33.62 69.53
N THR A 79 -41.52 -33.28 69.03
CA THR A 79 -42.73 -33.22 69.88
C THR A 79 -43.41 -34.58 69.86
N SER A 80 -43.72 -35.10 71.05
CA SER A 80 -44.54 -36.31 71.18
C SER A 80 -45.99 -35.89 71.32
N THR A 81 -46.81 -36.14 70.29
CA THR A 81 -48.27 -35.98 70.39
C THR A 81 -48.88 -37.30 70.85
N ILE A 82 -49.60 -37.24 71.96
CA ILE A 82 -50.27 -38.39 72.54
C ILE A 82 -51.74 -38.32 72.09
N THR A 83 -52.16 -39.25 71.25
CA THR A 83 -53.57 -39.38 70.86
C THR A 83 -54.16 -40.61 71.56
N PRO A 84 -55.10 -40.43 72.50
CA PRO A 84 -55.80 -41.56 73.10
C PRO A 84 -56.69 -42.22 72.05
N THR A 85 -56.59 -43.55 71.90
CA THR A 85 -57.52 -44.31 71.06
C THR A 85 -58.66 -44.88 71.90
N VAL A 86 -59.82 -45.02 71.27
CA VAL A 86 -61.08 -45.46 71.92
C VAL A 86 -61.01 -46.84 72.60
N SER A 87 -59.96 -47.63 72.36
CA SER A 87 -59.71 -48.95 72.96
C SER A 87 -58.79 -48.93 74.18
N GLY A 88 -58.48 -47.76 74.75
CA GLY A 88 -57.59 -47.64 75.92
C GLY A 88 -56.09 -47.79 75.61
N GLY A 89 -55.73 -47.85 74.33
CA GLY A 89 -54.35 -47.77 73.86
C GLY A 89 -53.93 -46.32 73.59
N THR A 90 -52.72 -45.97 73.97
CA THR A 90 -52.15 -44.65 73.68
C THR A 90 -51.35 -44.70 72.38
N THR A 91 -51.72 -43.93 71.37
CA THR A 91 -50.86 -43.76 70.17
C THR A 91 -49.95 -42.57 70.40
N ILE A 92 -48.64 -42.82 70.47
CA ILE A 92 -47.62 -41.77 70.57
C ILE A 92 -47.10 -41.50 69.16
N VAL A 93 -47.44 -40.33 68.60
CA VAL A 93 -46.83 -39.83 67.37
C VAL A 93 -45.63 -38.99 67.78
N ARG A 94 -44.42 -39.48 67.49
CA ARG A 94 -43.19 -38.69 67.67
C ARG A 94 -42.86 -38.00 66.36
N ASP A 95 -43.07 -36.69 66.30
CA ASP A 95 -42.55 -35.86 65.21
C ASP A 95 -41.10 -35.49 65.54
N ASN A 96 -40.22 -36.49 65.47
CA ASN A 96 -38.80 -36.29 65.70
C ASN A 96 -38.11 -35.90 64.38
N PRO A 97 -37.51 -34.70 64.28
CA PRO A 97 -36.80 -34.29 63.06
C PRO A 97 -35.58 -35.15 62.73
N TYR A 98 -35.04 -35.93 63.67
CA TYR A 98 -33.82 -36.73 63.48
C TYR A 98 -33.96 -38.17 64.06
N PRO A 99 -33.44 -39.22 63.39
CA PRO A 99 -33.57 -40.60 63.88
C PRO A 99 -32.78 -40.87 65.18
N GLN A 100 -33.36 -41.59 66.15
CA GLN A 100 -32.75 -41.86 67.47
C GLN A 100 -31.95 -43.18 67.52
N ASP A 101 -31.04 -43.32 68.49
CA ASP A 101 -30.07 -44.43 68.62
C ASP A 101 -30.65 -45.84 68.76
N GLN A 102 -31.92 -45.97 69.16
CA GLN A 102 -32.62 -47.25 69.35
C GLN A 102 -33.42 -47.68 68.10
N ASP A 103 -33.42 -46.88 67.04
CA ASP A 103 -34.08 -47.15 65.77
C ASP A 103 -33.11 -47.89 64.82
N PRO A 104 -33.53 -48.97 64.11
CA PRO A 104 -32.74 -49.56 63.02
C PRO A 104 -32.34 -48.55 61.92
N ASN A 105 -33.01 -47.40 61.84
CA ASN A 105 -32.68 -46.25 60.99
C ASN A 105 -32.05 -45.07 61.77
N GLY A 106 -31.56 -45.32 62.99
CA GLY A 106 -30.99 -44.34 63.89
C GLY A 106 -29.76 -43.62 63.34
N LEU A 107 -29.49 -42.42 63.85
CA LEU A 107 -28.42 -41.56 63.35
C LEU A 107 -27.02 -42.21 63.38
N PRO A 108 -26.60 -43.01 64.39
CA PRO A 108 -25.33 -43.74 64.36
C PRO A 108 -25.26 -44.81 63.26
N VAL A 109 -26.39 -45.45 62.91
CA VAL A 109 -26.46 -46.41 61.81
C VAL A 109 -26.29 -45.68 60.49
N MET A 110 -26.91 -44.52 60.33
CA MET A 110 -26.75 -43.67 59.15
C MET A 110 -25.33 -43.12 59.02
N ILE A 111 -24.68 -42.69 60.11
CA ILE A 111 -23.27 -42.28 60.10
C ILE A 111 -22.40 -43.42 59.58
N LYS A 112 -22.55 -44.64 60.11
CA LYS A 112 -21.78 -45.81 59.65
C LYS A 112 -22.06 -46.14 58.18
N LEU A 113 -23.31 -46.03 57.74
CA LEU A 113 -23.71 -46.26 56.34
C LEU A 113 -23.06 -45.23 55.41
N CYS A 114 -23.18 -43.94 55.72
CA CYS A 114 -22.69 -42.86 54.86
C CYS A 114 -21.16 -42.82 54.83
N GLU A 115 -20.50 -42.87 56.00
CA GLU A 115 -19.04 -42.74 56.09
C GLU A 115 -18.28 -44.01 55.67
N ALA A 116 -18.98 -45.12 55.39
CA ALA A 116 -18.38 -46.27 54.72
C ALA A 116 -17.86 -45.92 53.32
N VAL A 117 -18.46 -44.92 52.67
CA VAL A 117 -18.01 -44.38 51.38
C VAL A 117 -16.89 -43.37 51.62
N LYS A 118 -15.64 -43.80 51.49
CA LYS A 118 -14.44 -42.98 51.81
C LYS A 118 -13.85 -42.21 50.62
N THR A 119 -14.51 -42.29 49.46
CA THR A 119 -14.07 -41.67 48.21
C THR A 119 -15.25 -41.04 47.50
N VAL A 120 -14.98 -40.17 46.54
CA VAL A 120 -16.02 -39.59 45.68
C VAL A 120 -16.50 -40.65 44.67
N ASP A 121 -17.47 -41.48 45.06
CA ASP A 121 -18.04 -42.54 44.22
C ASP A 121 -19.54 -42.32 43.98
N ALA A 122 -19.89 -41.85 42.78
CA ALA A 122 -21.28 -41.62 42.39
C ALA A 122 -22.14 -42.89 42.40
N ASN A 123 -21.54 -44.09 42.30
CA ASN A 123 -22.28 -45.35 42.29
C ASN A 123 -22.84 -45.72 43.67
N ALA A 124 -22.37 -45.08 44.75
CA ALA A 124 -22.94 -45.27 46.08
C ALA A 124 -24.44 -44.92 46.14
N PHE A 125 -24.90 -44.02 45.27
CA PHE A 125 -26.32 -43.68 45.13
C PHE A 125 -27.18 -44.78 44.50
N ASN A 126 -26.58 -45.87 43.99
CA ASN A 126 -27.35 -47.03 43.53
C ASN A 126 -27.94 -47.83 44.70
N ASP A 127 -27.43 -47.66 45.92
CA ASP A 127 -28.06 -48.17 47.14
C ASP A 127 -29.19 -47.21 47.56
N PRO A 128 -30.47 -47.65 47.57
CA PRO A 128 -31.60 -46.82 47.96
C PRO A 128 -31.49 -46.26 49.39
N LYS A 129 -30.85 -47.00 50.31
CA LYS A 129 -30.67 -46.55 51.70
C LYS A 129 -29.65 -45.42 51.77
N PHE A 130 -28.56 -45.50 51.01
CA PHE A 130 -27.59 -44.42 50.88
C PHE A 130 -28.23 -43.21 50.21
N ALA A 131 -28.92 -43.40 49.09
CA ALA A 131 -29.57 -42.31 48.37
C ALA A 131 -30.61 -41.53 49.19
N ALA A 132 -31.31 -42.20 50.11
CA ALA A 132 -32.29 -41.56 50.99
C ALA A 132 -31.65 -40.75 52.13
N ASN A 133 -30.51 -41.19 52.67
CA ASN A 133 -30.00 -40.70 53.97
C ASN A 133 -28.60 -40.07 53.92
N CYS A 134 -27.91 -40.21 52.80
CA CYS A 134 -26.53 -39.77 52.63
C CYS A 134 -26.40 -38.82 51.44
N GLY A 135 -25.34 -38.04 51.43
CA GLY A 135 -24.81 -37.39 50.24
C GLY A 135 -23.29 -37.56 50.18
N ILE A 136 -22.67 -37.07 49.13
CA ILE A 136 -21.22 -37.20 48.91
C ILE A 136 -20.57 -35.83 48.93
N CYS A 137 -19.61 -35.64 49.83
CA CYS A 137 -18.71 -34.50 49.81
C CYS A 137 -17.60 -34.75 48.78
N VAL A 138 -17.59 -33.94 47.73
CA VAL A 138 -16.69 -34.08 46.58
C VAL A 138 -15.32 -33.45 46.84
N ASP A 139 -15.23 -32.58 47.86
CA ASP A 139 -14.00 -31.92 48.31
C ASP A 139 -13.65 -32.29 49.76
N ILE A 140 -12.56 -31.77 50.31
CA ILE A 140 -12.11 -32.07 51.67
C ILE A 140 -13.06 -31.43 52.69
N GLY A 141 -13.99 -32.22 53.21
CA GLY A 141 -14.85 -31.91 54.35
C GLY A 141 -14.32 -32.51 55.65
N LYS A 142 -15.16 -32.55 56.69
CA LYS A 142 -14.92 -33.27 57.94
C LYS A 142 -16.04 -34.27 58.20
N ASN A 143 -15.69 -35.47 58.64
CA ASN A 143 -16.66 -36.50 59.01
C ASN A 143 -17.24 -36.26 60.42
N SER A 144 -18.07 -37.17 60.95
CA SER A 144 -18.69 -37.07 62.27
C SER A 144 -17.69 -37.01 63.43
N ALA A 145 -16.46 -37.50 63.21
CA ALA A 145 -15.37 -37.45 64.18
C ALA A 145 -14.46 -36.23 64.00
N GLY A 146 -14.77 -35.33 63.05
CA GLY A 146 -13.96 -34.14 62.76
C GLY A 146 -12.74 -34.39 61.88
N ASN A 147 -12.53 -35.62 61.41
CA ASN A 147 -11.39 -35.96 60.57
C ASN A 147 -11.64 -35.51 59.13
N PRO A 148 -10.62 -35.00 58.43
CA PRO A 148 -10.72 -34.66 57.01
C PRO A 148 -11.19 -35.87 56.20
N THR A 149 -12.21 -35.69 55.36
CA THR A 149 -12.75 -36.77 54.51
C THR A 149 -13.22 -36.25 53.16
N LYS A 150 -13.19 -37.14 52.16
CA LYS A 150 -13.94 -37.02 50.90
C LYS A 150 -14.83 -38.24 50.81
N GLY A 151 -16.07 -38.11 50.33
CA GLY A 151 -17.01 -39.23 50.28
C GLY A 151 -18.29 -39.00 51.09
N GLY A 152 -18.91 -40.07 51.57
CA GLY A 152 -20.25 -40.03 52.12
C GLY A 152 -20.35 -39.33 53.48
N LEU A 153 -21.32 -38.43 53.60
CA LEU A 153 -21.73 -37.77 54.85
C LEU A 153 -23.25 -37.90 55.01
N VAL A 154 -23.73 -37.85 56.25
CA VAL A 154 -25.18 -37.89 56.52
C VAL A 154 -25.83 -36.63 55.96
N LEU A 155 -26.83 -36.81 55.12
CA LEU A 155 -27.63 -35.75 54.52
C LEU A 155 -29.07 -36.26 54.43
N LEU A 156 -29.86 -35.97 55.45
CA LEU A 156 -31.22 -36.48 55.58
C LEU A 156 -32.18 -35.82 54.58
N ALA A 157 -33.29 -36.51 54.28
CA ALA A 157 -34.30 -36.07 53.33
C ALA A 157 -34.79 -34.63 53.58
N ARG A 158 -35.02 -34.23 54.85
CA ARG A 158 -35.43 -32.86 55.20
C ARG A 158 -34.41 -31.81 54.79
N ASP A 159 -33.12 -32.07 55.02
CA ASP A 159 -32.04 -31.15 54.63
C ASP A 159 -31.89 -31.10 53.11
N LYS A 160 -32.12 -32.25 52.43
CA LYS A 160 -32.17 -32.30 50.97
C LYS A 160 -33.31 -31.43 50.42
N GLU A 161 -34.53 -31.63 50.93
CA GLU A 161 -35.71 -30.88 50.53
C GLU A 161 -35.56 -29.38 50.81
N TYR A 162 -34.96 -29.02 51.95
CA TYR A 162 -34.72 -27.61 52.28
C TYR A 162 -33.79 -26.97 51.25
N ALA A 163 -32.64 -27.59 50.96
CA ALA A 163 -31.71 -27.07 49.96
C ALA A 163 -32.32 -27.02 48.55
N GLN A 164 -33.11 -28.02 48.17
CA GLN A 164 -33.81 -28.08 46.87
C GLN A 164 -34.90 -27.00 46.75
N LYS A 165 -35.68 -26.73 47.80
CA LYS A 165 -36.71 -25.68 47.79
C LYS A 165 -36.13 -24.26 47.71
N HIS A 166 -34.88 -24.09 48.13
CA HIS A 166 -34.15 -22.82 48.06
C HIS A 166 -33.18 -22.76 46.87
N GLN A 167 -33.17 -23.79 46.01
CA GLN A 167 -32.43 -23.80 44.76
C GLN A 167 -33.01 -22.75 43.81
N ARG A 168 -32.12 -21.94 43.21
CA ARG A 168 -32.51 -21.02 42.13
C ARG A 168 -32.33 -21.77 40.81
N GLY A 169 -33.34 -21.82 39.96
CA GLY A 169 -33.22 -22.37 38.60
C GLY A 169 -32.48 -23.71 38.50
N ASP A 170 -31.43 -23.76 37.68
CA ASP A 170 -30.60 -24.93 37.37
C ASP A 170 -29.35 -25.07 38.29
N PHE A 171 -29.27 -24.30 39.37
CA PHE A 171 -28.08 -24.26 40.24
C PHE A 171 -27.92 -25.54 41.05
N LEU A 172 -26.70 -25.88 41.46
CA LEU A 172 -26.52 -26.95 42.44
C LEU A 172 -27.12 -26.54 43.79
N PRO A 173 -27.96 -27.37 44.45
CA PRO A 173 -28.42 -27.09 45.79
C PRO A 173 -27.23 -27.00 46.77
N ASP A 174 -27.22 -25.99 47.63
CA ASP A 174 -26.18 -25.83 48.65
C ASP A 174 -26.50 -26.72 49.87
N TYR A 175 -26.21 -28.02 49.74
CA TYR A 175 -26.45 -28.98 50.79
C TYR A 175 -25.49 -28.78 51.96
N LYS A 176 -26.06 -28.55 53.14
CA LYS A 176 -25.33 -28.64 54.41
C LYS A 176 -25.54 -30.05 54.96
N PRO A 177 -24.48 -30.85 55.15
CA PRO A 177 -24.63 -32.18 55.72
C PRO A 177 -25.27 -32.08 57.11
N THR A 178 -26.15 -33.04 57.42
CA THR A 178 -26.77 -33.16 58.74
C THR A 178 -25.71 -33.41 59.81
N ILE A 179 -24.73 -34.26 59.48
CA ILE A 179 -23.57 -34.60 60.33
C ILE A 179 -22.27 -34.44 59.55
N GLY A 180 -21.28 -33.82 60.17
CA GLY A 180 -20.00 -33.45 59.56
C GLY A 180 -20.05 -32.05 58.95
N SER A 181 -19.08 -31.74 58.09
CA SER A 181 -19.05 -30.51 57.31
C SER A 181 -18.48 -30.77 55.92
N CYS A 182 -18.97 -30.03 54.93
CA CYS A 182 -18.47 -30.05 53.56
C CYS A 182 -18.39 -28.60 53.08
N PRO A 183 -17.39 -28.22 52.25
CA PRO A 183 -17.35 -26.88 51.68
C PRO A 183 -18.64 -26.55 50.91
N ALA A 184 -19.02 -25.26 50.91
CA ALA A 184 -20.21 -24.79 50.22
C ALA A 184 -20.22 -25.23 48.75
N GLN A 185 -21.38 -25.66 48.25
CA GLN A 185 -21.57 -26.19 46.88
C GLN A 185 -20.67 -27.39 46.50
N ARG A 186 -20.02 -28.06 47.47
CA ARG A 186 -19.21 -29.28 47.23
C ARG A 186 -19.86 -30.57 47.73
N MET A 187 -21.07 -30.47 48.28
CA MET A 187 -21.87 -31.62 48.72
C MET A 187 -22.90 -31.97 47.65
N ALA A 188 -23.01 -33.25 47.28
CA ALA A 188 -23.98 -33.76 46.33
C ALA A 188 -25.03 -34.63 47.02
N GLY A 189 -26.30 -34.45 46.66
CA GLY A 189 -27.43 -35.26 47.13
C GLY A 189 -27.77 -36.45 46.24
N ASN A 190 -27.23 -36.51 45.00
CA ASN A 190 -27.40 -37.62 44.05
C ASN A 190 -26.19 -37.81 43.09
N ALA A 191 -26.21 -38.87 42.30
CA ALA A 191 -25.13 -39.23 41.37
C ALA A 191 -24.88 -38.21 40.25
N ALA A 192 -25.92 -37.52 39.75
CA ALA A 192 -25.77 -36.52 38.69
C ALA A 192 -25.05 -35.28 39.20
N GLU A 193 -25.37 -34.84 40.41
CA GLU A 193 -24.71 -33.73 41.08
C GLU A 193 -23.24 -34.02 41.39
N VAL A 194 -22.90 -35.25 41.81
CA VAL A 194 -21.49 -35.65 42.00
C VAL A 194 -20.69 -35.42 40.71
N ARG A 195 -21.20 -35.95 39.58
CA ARG A 195 -20.53 -35.80 38.27
C ARG A 195 -20.41 -34.34 37.86
N ARG A 196 -21.45 -33.54 38.12
CA ARG A 196 -21.45 -32.09 37.81
C ARG A 196 -20.41 -31.33 38.64
N ILE A 197 -20.34 -31.57 39.96
CA ILE A 197 -19.34 -30.95 40.84
C ILE A 197 -17.92 -31.39 40.43
N GLN A 198 -17.72 -32.67 40.13
CA GLN A 198 -16.44 -33.20 39.65
C GLN A 198 -16.02 -32.55 38.33
N ASN A 199 -16.95 -32.34 37.39
CA ASN A 199 -16.66 -31.66 36.12
C ASN A 199 -16.27 -30.19 36.36
N ILE A 200 -17.00 -29.47 37.21
CA ILE A 200 -16.65 -28.09 37.61
C ILE A 200 -15.23 -28.04 38.17
N MET A 201 -14.90 -28.93 39.11
CA MET A 201 -13.56 -29.00 39.70
C MET A 201 -12.50 -29.38 38.67
N SER A 202 -12.81 -30.26 37.72
CA SER A 202 -11.89 -30.65 36.66
C SER A 202 -11.55 -29.45 35.76
N CYS A 203 -12.55 -28.66 35.35
CA CYS A 203 -12.31 -27.43 34.59
C CYS A 203 -11.46 -26.44 35.38
N GLN A 204 -11.81 -26.19 36.64
CA GLN A 204 -11.11 -25.24 37.51
C GLN A 204 -9.64 -25.62 37.76
N ASN A 205 -9.35 -26.90 37.97
CA ASN A 205 -8.01 -27.38 38.30
C ASN A 205 -7.10 -27.49 37.09
N SER A 206 -7.63 -27.93 35.95
CA SER A 206 -6.82 -28.14 34.73
C SER A 206 -6.68 -26.89 33.88
N ALA A 207 -7.64 -25.96 33.95
CA ALA A 207 -7.65 -24.69 33.21
C ALA A 207 -7.29 -24.86 31.71
N SER A 208 -7.86 -25.90 31.07
CA SER A 208 -7.57 -26.27 29.68
C SER A 208 -8.86 -26.47 28.87
N TYR A 209 -8.80 -26.11 27.59
CA TYR A 209 -9.81 -26.39 26.57
C TYR A 209 -9.82 -27.85 26.11
N ASP A 210 -8.79 -28.64 26.45
CA ASP A 210 -8.70 -30.08 26.10
C ASP A 210 -9.80 -30.92 26.79
N ILE A 211 -10.36 -30.40 27.88
CA ILE A 211 -11.47 -31.04 28.59
C ILE A 211 -12.77 -30.61 27.92
N THR A 212 -13.51 -31.57 27.39
CA THR A 212 -14.76 -31.33 26.67
C THR A 212 -15.76 -30.55 27.52
N GLY A 213 -16.21 -29.40 27.01
CA GLY A 213 -17.18 -28.51 27.67
C GLY A 213 -16.56 -27.51 28.65
N CYS A 214 -15.27 -27.59 28.97
CA CYS A 214 -14.62 -26.55 29.78
C CYS A 214 -14.38 -25.28 28.95
N SER A 215 -14.80 -24.15 29.51
CA SER A 215 -14.73 -22.83 28.89
C SER A 215 -14.14 -21.82 29.86
N GLN A 216 -13.44 -20.83 29.35
CA GLN A 216 -12.82 -19.79 30.16
C GLN A 216 -13.80 -18.63 30.37
N CYS A 217 -14.01 -18.22 31.62
CA CYS A 217 -14.63 -16.94 31.92
C CYS A 217 -13.67 -15.81 31.54
N TYR A 218 -14.07 -14.92 30.64
CA TYR A 218 -13.19 -13.87 30.15
C TYR A 218 -12.86 -12.81 31.22
N ALA A 219 -13.78 -12.58 32.17
CA ALA A 219 -13.64 -11.54 33.19
C ALA A 219 -12.52 -11.83 34.21
N ASP A 220 -12.44 -13.07 34.70
CA ASP A 220 -11.50 -13.47 35.76
C ASP A 220 -10.52 -14.59 35.34
N GLN A 221 -10.62 -15.07 34.10
CA GLN A 221 -9.80 -16.13 33.50
C GLN A 221 -9.98 -17.52 34.11
N SER A 222 -10.94 -17.71 35.02
CA SER A 222 -11.25 -19.01 35.58
C SER A 222 -11.98 -19.91 34.59
N TYR A 223 -11.93 -21.23 34.80
CA TYR A 223 -12.51 -22.21 33.87
C TYR A 223 -13.70 -22.92 34.51
N PHE A 224 -14.81 -22.97 33.76
CA PHE A 224 -16.05 -23.62 34.18
C PHE A 224 -16.65 -24.44 33.03
N PRO A 225 -17.46 -25.46 33.34
CA PRO A 225 -18.17 -26.22 32.32
C PRO A 225 -19.32 -25.40 31.74
N VAL A 226 -19.36 -25.29 30.42
CA VAL A 226 -20.47 -24.75 29.64
C VAL A 226 -20.94 -25.88 28.71
N GLU A 227 -22.13 -26.41 28.99
CA GLU A 227 -22.69 -27.52 28.21
C GLU A 227 -23.26 -27.02 26.87
N GLY A 228 -23.16 -27.82 25.81
CA GLY A 228 -23.61 -27.44 24.47
C GLY A 228 -25.12 -27.20 24.31
N SER A 229 -25.91 -27.53 25.33
CA SER A 229 -27.36 -27.29 25.40
C SER A 229 -27.76 -26.02 26.15
N VAL A 230 -26.81 -25.23 26.65
CA VAL A 230 -27.10 -23.98 27.36
C VAL A 230 -27.63 -22.94 26.38
N ASN A 231 -28.75 -22.31 26.73
CA ASN A 231 -29.29 -21.20 25.94
C ASN A 231 -28.28 -20.04 25.91
N VAL A 232 -28.08 -19.46 24.74
CA VAL A 232 -27.15 -18.34 24.53
C VAL A 232 -27.90 -17.08 24.15
N ASN A 233 -27.45 -15.96 24.69
CA ASN A 233 -27.96 -14.62 24.40
C ASN A 233 -27.06 -13.97 23.35
N PRO A 234 -27.49 -13.81 22.09
CA PRO A 234 -26.62 -13.27 21.05
C PRO A 234 -26.24 -11.80 21.34
N PRO A 235 -24.95 -11.43 21.24
CA PRO A 235 -24.51 -10.06 21.47
C PRO A 235 -24.91 -9.11 20.33
N ALA A 236 -24.70 -7.81 20.53
CA ALA A 236 -24.88 -6.79 19.52
C ALA A 236 -23.61 -5.94 19.37
N ILE A 237 -23.36 -5.44 18.16
CA ILE A 237 -22.32 -4.44 17.91
C ILE A 237 -22.99 -3.07 17.79
N TYR A 238 -22.51 -2.10 18.55
CA TYR A 238 -22.90 -0.70 18.43
C TYR A 238 -21.84 0.05 17.66
N VAL A 239 -22.23 0.77 16.59
CA VAL A 239 -21.29 1.49 15.72
C VAL A 239 -21.72 2.92 15.44
N THR A 240 -20.75 3.82 15.31
CA THR A 240 -20.93 5.22 14.89
C THR A 240 -19.80 5.60 13.92
N GLY A 241 -19.93 6.71 13.21
CA GLY A 241 -18.86 7.23 12.38
C GLY A 241 -19.35 8.02 11.17
N SER A 242 -18.61 7.96 10.06
CA SER A 242 -18.98 8.54 8.77
C SER A 242 -18.75 7.53 7.66
N GLY A 243 -19.68 7.47 6.70
CA GLY A 243 -19.63 6.54 5.56
C GLY A 243 -20.89 5.68 5.42
N ASN A 244 -20.91 4.88 4.35
CA ASN A 244 -21.93 3.87 4.13
C ASN A 244 -21.43 2.52 4.68
N LEU A 245 -22.17 1.94 5.62
CA LEU A 245 -21.88 0.65 6.22
C LEU A 245 -22.78 -0.43 5.60
N THR A 246 -22.17 -1.47 5.04
CA THR A 246 -22.85 -2.74 4.80
C THR A 246 -22.20 -3.82 5.63
N TRP A 247 -22.99 -4.76 6.16
CA TRP A 247 -22.46 -5.79 7.02
C TRP A 247 -23.08 -7.15 6.72
N TYR A 248 -22.28 -8.19 6.92
CA TYR A 248 -22.71 -9.57 6.76
C TYR A 248 -22.15 -10.43 7.87
N GLU A 249 -22.94 -11.42 8.29
CA GLU A 249 -22.57 -12.44 9.25
C GLU A 249 -22.59 -13.79 8.54
N SER A 250 -21.50 -14.55 8.64
CA SER A 250 -21.33 -15.79 7.86
C SER A 250 -22.41 -16.81 8.19
N GLY A 251 -23.16 -17.25 7.18
CA GLY A 251 -24.28 -18.19 7.35
C GLY A 251 -25.64 -17.53 7.63
N TYR A 252 -25.71 -16.19 7.67
CA TYR A 252 -26.94 -15.44 7.91
C TYR A 252 -27.22 -14.46 6.77
N THR A 253 -28.50 -14.06 6.62
CA THR A 253 -28.91 -13.06 5.62
C THR A 253 -28.27 -11.71 5.91
N ASN A 254 -27.79 -11.04 4.85
CA ASN A 254 -27.16 -9.73 4.94
C ASN A 254 -28.01 -8.72 5.71
N GLY A 255 -27.37 -7.91 6.53
CA GLY A 255 -28.01 -6.76 7.16
C GLY A 255 -28.32 -5.68 6.13
N ALA A 256 -29.33 -4.86 6.41
CA ALA A 256 -29.59 -3.66 5.61
C ALA A 256 -28.37 -2.72 5.66
N GLY A 257 -28.11 -2.02 4.55
CA GLY A 257 -27.10 -0.96 4.52
C GLY A 257 -27.52 0.21 5.43
N VAL A 258 -26.56 0.79 6.14
CA VAL A 258 -26.78 1.84 7.13
C VAL A 258 -25.82 3.00 6.88
N TYR A 259 -26.33 4.22 6.97
CA TYR A 259 -25.47 5.41 6.97
C TYR A 259 -24.92 5.64 8.38
N LEU A 260 -23.60 5.68 8.52
CA LEU A 260 -22.96 6.02 9.76
C LEU A 260 -23.14 7.52 10.04
N SER A 261 -23.48 7.82 11.30
CA SER A 261 -23.58 9.18 11.83
C SER A 261 -23.19 9.16 13.31
N SER A 262 -23.27 10.30 13.98
CA SER A 262 -23.09 10.42 15.43
C SER A 262 -24.10 9.62 16.25
N SER A 263 -25.25 9.23 15.66
CA SER A 263 -26.24 8.38 16.31
C SER A 263 -25.85 6.90 16.18
N PRO A 264 -25.60 6.19 17.30
CA PRO A 264 -25.13 4.81 17.28
C PRO A 264 -26.15 3.86 16.62
N GLN A 265 -25.64 2.98 15.77
CA GLN A 265 -26.41 1.94 15.08
C GLN A 265 -26.18 0.61 15.77
N LYS A 266 -27.26 -0.13 16.05
CA LYS A 266 -27.21 -1.46 16.68
C LYS A 266 -27.27 -2.55 15.62
N LEU A 267 -26.22 -3.36 15.53
CA LEU A 267 -26.12 -4.53 14.68
C LEU A 267 -26.32 -5.78 15.57
N GLN A 268 -27.52 -6.36 15.53
CA GLN A 268 -27.82 -7.56 16.31
C GLN A 268 -27.22 -8.80 15.64
N LEU A 269 -26.29 -9.46 16.32
CA LEU A 269 -25.67 -10.70 15.82
C LEU A 269 -26.60 -11.89 16.07
N LYS A 270 -26.38 -12.99 15.33
CA LYS A 270 -27.17 -14.22 15.44
C LYS A 270 -26.31 -15.48 15.51
N GLY A 271 -25.06 -15.39 15.05
CA GLY A 271 -24.11 -16.48 15.00
C GLY A 271 -23.53 -16.84 16.35
N PRO A 272 -23.13 -18.12 16.56
CA PRO A 272 -22.38 -18.53 17.73
C PRO A 272 -20.95 -17.97 17.71
N GLU A 273 -20.19 -18.23 18.77
CA GLU A 273 -18.75 -17.92 18.85
C GLU A 273 -17.97 -18.46 17.63
N ALA A 274 -16.95 -17.71 17.22
CA ALA A 274 -16.14 -17.84 16.02
C ALA A 274 -16.88 -17.62 14.69
N THR A 275 -18.12 -17.13 14.72
CA THR A 275 -18.79 -16.68 13.50
C THR A 275 -18.10 -15.42 12.98
N ARG A 276 -17.77 -15.40 11.69
CA ARG A 276 -17.15 -14.25 11.06
C ARG A 276 -18.20 -13.21 10.71
N VAL A 277 -18.10 -12.05 11.35
CA VAL A 277 -18.82 -10.82 11.02
C VAL A 277 -17.90 -9.95 10.16
N THR A 278 -18.46 -9.29 9.16
CA THR A 278 -17.70 -8.38 8.31
C THR A 278 -18.43 -7.07 8.12
N LEU A 279 -17.72 -5.98 8.37
CA LEU A 279 -18.22 -4.61 8.23
C LEU A 279 -17.48 -3.96 7.07
N ASN A 280 -18.19 -3.64 5.99
CA ASN A 280 -17.67 -2.88 4.87
C ASN A 280 -18.08 -1.42 5.05
N VAL A 281 -17.11 -0.53 5.18
CA VAL A 281 -17.35 0.91 5.25
C VAL A 281 -16.74 1.58 4.03
N SER A 282 -17.56 2.33 3.31
CA SER A 282 -17.14 3.13 2.15
C SER A 282 -17.43 4.61 2.39
N PRO A 283 -16.67 5.53 1.78
CA PRO A 283 -16.90 6.96 1.92
C PRO A 283 -18.23 7.34 1.26
N ASN A 284 -18.94 8.28 1.89
CA ASN A 284 -20.15 8.92 1.36
C ASN A 284 -19.92 10.40 1.02
N ASP A 285 -18.75 10.95 1.35
CA ASP A 285 -18.33 12.32 1.08
C ASP A 285 -16.80 12.40 0.85
N PRO A 286 -16.24 13.56 0.44
CA PRO A 286 -14.81 13.73 0.19
C PRO A 286 -13.91 13.70 1.44
N ASN A 287 -14.48 13.75 2.66
CA ASN A 287 -13.72 13.75 3.91
C ASN A 287 -13.32 12.32 4.35
N GLY A 288 -13.71 11.30 3.57
CA GLY A 288 -13.40 9.90 3.83
C GLY A 288 -14.41 9.22 4.76
N CYS A 289 -14.09 7.99 5.19
CA CYS A 289 -14.91 7.25 6.15
C CYS A 289 -14.13 6.86 7.41
N TYR A 290 -14.86 6.67 8.50
CA TYR A 290 -14.35 6.09 9.74
C TYR A 290 -15.49 5.42 10.51
N ILE A 291 -15.16 4.47 11.36
CA ILE A 291 -16.10 3.76 12.21
C ILE A 291 -15.50 3.55 13.60
N ALA A 292 -16.28 3.82 14.64
CA ALA A 292 -15.98 3.38 16.00
C ALA A 292 -17.10 2.47 16.46
N GLY A 293 -16.79 1.53 17.34
CA GLY A 293 -17.82 0.65 17.88
C GLY A 293 -17.39 -0.16 19.08
N TYR A 294 -18.34 -0.82 19.70
CA TYR A 294 -18.11 -1.81 20.73
C TYR A 294 -19.08 -2.98 20.57
N LEU A 295 -18.65 -4.16 21.00
CA LEU A 295 -19.53 -5.32 21.18
C LEU A 295 -20.10 -5.29 22.60
N GLU A 296 -21.39 -5.52 22.72
CA GLU A 296 -22.12 -5.61 23.98
C GLU A 296 -22.88 -6.93 24.06
N GLY A 297 -22.83 -7.57 25.23
CA GLY A 297 -23.70 -8.68 25.55
C GLY A 297 -24.11 -8.66 27.02
N VAL A 298 -25.25 -9.27 27.30
CA VAL A 298 -25.84 -9.33 28.64
C VAL A 298 -25.13 -10.39 29.48
N THR A 299 -24.88 -10.08 30.74
CA THR A 299 -24.27 -10.95 31.76
C THR A 299 -25.13 -10.94 33.01
N SER A 300 -24.94 -11.88 33.95
CA SER A 300 -25.74 -11.92 35.19
C SER A 300 -25.66 -10.62 36.00
N ASN A 301 -24.51 -9.91 35.95
CA ASN A 301 -24.28 -8.65 36.65
C ASN A 301 -24.20 -7.44 35.69
N GLY A 302 -25.08 -7.39 34.68
CA GLY A 302 -25.25 -6.22 33.80
C GLY A 302 -24.76 -6.49 32.38
N TYR A 303 -23.91 -5.61 31.85
CA TYR A 303 -23.46 -5.69 30.45
C TYR A 303 -21.95 -5.76 30.38
N PHE A 304 -21.45 -6.71 29.59
CA PHE A 304 -20.06 -6.74 29.20
C PHE A 304 -19.87 -6.03 27.87
N ARG A 305 -18.84 -5.18 27.81
CA ARG A 305 -18.55 -4.33 26.65
C ARG A 305 -17.09 -4.42 26.28
N VAL A 306 -16.80 -4.55 24.99
CA VAL A 306 -15.43 -4.50 24.47
C VAL A 306 -15.35 -3.59 23.26
N ASP A 307 -14.32 -2.74 23.21
CA ASP A 307 -14.00 -1.95 22.02
C ASP A 307 -13.84 -2.87 20.80
N LEU A 308 -14.53 -2.54 19.72
CA LEU A 308 -14.53 -3.31 18.49
C LEU A 308 -13.11 -3.47 17.94
N GLN A 309 -12.25 -2.45 18.08
CA GLN A 309 -10.85 -2.54 17.60
C GLN A 309 -10.08 -3.72 18.22
N ARG A 310 -10.39 -4.08 19.47
CA ARG A 310 -9.73 -5.20 20.15
C ARG A 310 -10.06 -6.54 19.50
N ILE A 311 -11.25 -6.67 18.95
CA ILE A 311 -11.80 -7.91 18.37
C ILE A 311 -11.89 -7.88 16.85
N VAL A 312 -11.49 -6.79 16.19
CA VAL A 312 -11.20 -6.78 14.75
C VAL A 312 -9.91 -7.56 14.53
N GLN A 313 -9.96 -8.57 13.67
CA GLN A 313 -8.80 -9.35 13.28
C GLN A 313 -7.95 -8.59 12.26
N THR A 314 -8.57 -8.16 11.18
CA THR A 314 -7.91 -7.45 10.07
C THR A 314 -8.90 -6.58 9.33
N ASP A 315 -8.38 -5.56 8.66
CA ASP A 315 -8.98 -4.91 7.50
C ASP A 315 -8.62 -5.70 6.22
N GLY A 316 -9.63 -6.24 5.53
CA GLY A 316 -9.46 -7.08 4.35
C GLY A 316 -8.83 -6.40 3.15
N TYR A 317 -8.82 -5.06 3.07
CA TYR A 317 -8.11 -4.35 2.00
C TYR A 317 -6.60 -4.31 2.23
N THR A 318 -6.17 -4.21 3.49
CA THR A 318 -4.75 -4.08 3.83
C THR A 318 -4.12 -5.37 4.36
N GLY A 319 -4.94 -6.34 4.78
CA GLY A 319 -4.49 -7.55 5.47
C GLY A 319 -3.90 -7.27 6.86
N ARG A 320 -4.09 -6.07 7.40
CA ARG A 320 -3.53 -5.59 8.67
C ARG A 320 -4.65 -5.11 9.59
N LYS A 321 -4.38 -4.87 10.88
CA LYS A 321 -5.37 -4.20 11.74
C LYS A 321 -5.70 -2.79 11.20
N PRO A 322 -6.95 -2.33 11.36
CA PRO A 322 -7.33 -1.02 10.85
C PRO A 322 -6.58 0.07 11.60
N ARG A 323 -6.36 1.19 10.90
CA ARG A 323 -5.71 2.37 11.47
C ARG A 323 -6.62 2.98 12.52
N LEU A 324 -6.04 3.43 13.64
CA LEU A 324 -6.73 4.19 14.66
C LEU A 324 -6.52 5.69 14.43
N THR A 325 -7.61 6.47 14.47
CA THR A 325 -7.60 7.92 14.19
C THR A 325 -8.03 8.79 15.36
N GLY A 326 -8.32 8.18 16.50
CA GLY A 326 -8.59 8.91 17.74
C GLY A 326 -9.49 8.14 18.69
N PRO A 327 -9.62 8.62 19.94
CA PRO A 327 -10.63 8.10 20.85
C PRO A 327 -12.04 8.49 20.36
N ALA A 328 -13.01 7.65 20.67
CA ALA A 328 -14.42 7.89 20.48
C ALA A 328 -15.18 7.49 21.74
N THR A 329 -16.35 8.08 21.96
CA THR A 329 -17.24 7.68 23.05
C THR A 329 -18.61 7.39 22.48
N ILE A 330 -19.13 6.19 22.75
CA ILE A 330 -20.42 5.73 22.25
C ILE A 330 -21.22 5.25 23.45
N ASN A 331 -22.34 5.89 23.78
CA ASN A 331 -23.14 5.54 24.97
C ASN A 331 -22.28 5.41 26.26
N GLU A 332 -21.39 6.39 26.49
CA GLU A 332 -20.43 6.40 27.63
C GLU A 332 -19.35 5.31 27.59
N VAL A 333 -19.24 4.54 26.50
CA VAL A 333 -18.22 3.51 26.30
C VAL A 333 -17.05 4.12 25.53
N ALA A 334 -15.85 4.07 26.11
CA ALA A 334 -14.62 4.46 25.44
C ALA A 334 -14.27 3.45 24.33
N CYS A 335 -14.19 3.96 23.10
CA CYS A 335 -13.86 3.22 21.88
C CYS A 335 -12.73 3.94 21.13
N ASN A 336 -12.28 3.37 20.02
CA ASN A 336 -11.37 4.05 19.09
C ASN A 336 -12.00 4.17 17.71
N ASN A 337 -11.83 5.34 17.08
CA ASN A 337 -12.12 5.54 15.67
C ASN A 337 -11.14 4.70 14.84
N MET A 338 -11.70 3.87 13.97
CA MET A 338 -10.98 3.11 12.96
C MET A 338 -11.22 3.75 11.60
N SER A 339 -10.17 3.92 10.82
CA SER A 339 -10.24 4.47 9.46
C SER A 339 -9.56 3.52 8.47
N PRO A 340 -9.82 3.69 7.16
CA PRO A 340 -9.12 2.96 6.12
C PRO A 340 -7.60 3.02 6.31
N GLY A 341 -6.93 1.90 6.02
CA GLY A 341 -5.48 1.85 6.05
C GLY A 341 -4.84 2.75 4.99
N PHE A 342 -3.54 2.96 5.09
CA PHE A 342 -2.81 3.88 4.21
C PHE A 342 -3.07 3.60 2.72
N GLY A 343 -3.45 4.64 1.98
CA GLY A 343 -3.74 4.57 0.53
C GLY A 343 -5.08 3.91 0.17
N GLN A 344 -5.91 3.55 1.14
CA GLN A 344 -7.24 3.00 0.92
C GLN A 344 -8.33 4.03 1.20
N GLU A 345 -9.40 3.98 0.41
CA GLU A 345 -10.61 4.78 0.64
C GLU A 345 -11.69 3.99 1.39
N ASN A 346 -11.63 2.65 1.32
CA ASN A 346 -12.60 1.75 1.91
C ASN A 346 -11.95 0.88 2.99
N MET A 347 -12.76 0.35 3.89
CA MET A 347 -12.32 -0.57 4.94
C MET A 347 -13.25 -1.78 5.04
N ASN A 348 -12.66 -2.96 5.24
CA ASN A 348 -13.35 -4.24 5.35
C ASN A 348 -12.98 -4.90 6.68
N LEU A 349 -13.68 -4.57 7.76
CA LEU A 349 -13.33 -5.09 9.09
C LEU A 349 -13.82 -6.52 9.26
N ILE A 350 -12.89 -7.45 9.43
CA ILE A 350 -13.15 -8.87 9.68
C ILE A 350 -13.10 -9.11 11.19
N ILE A 351 -14.23 -9.54 11.76
CA ILE A 351 -14.42 -9.72 13.21
C ILE A 351 -14.88 -11.17 13.46
N PRO A 352 -14.00 -12.06 13.94
CA PRO A 352 -14.43 -13.35 14.50
C PRO A 352 -15.03 -13.09 15.89
N THR A 353 -16.30 -13.44 16.10
CA THR A 353 -16.98 -13.23 17.40
C THR A 353 -16.34 -14.10 18.49
N PRO A 354 -15.63 -13.56 19.49
CA PRO A 354 -14.78 -14.40 20.34
C PRO A 354 -15.46 -14.87 21.63
N PHE A 355 -16.75 -14.57 21.79
CA PHE A 355 -17.47 -14.70 23.05
C PHE A 355 -18.76 -15.49 22.90
N THR A 356 -19.05 -16.29 23.91
CA THR A 356 -20.34 -16.94 24.15
C THR A 356 -20.98 -16.31 25.39
N PHE A 357 -22.14 -15.70 25.21
CA PHE A 357 -22.95 -15.15 26.29
C PHE A 357 -24.03 -16.16 26.65
N VAL A 358 -23.85 -16.86 27.76
CA VAL A 358 -24.84 -17.82 28.25
C VAL A 358 -26.05 -17.10 28.85
N ASP A 359 -27.15 -17.83 29.05
CA ASP A 359 -28.32 -17.34 29.78
C ASP A 359 -27.92 -16.81 31.18
N THR A 360 -28.35 -15.59 31.49
CA THR A 360 -28.04 -14.91 32.75
C THR A 360 -28.66 -15.58 33.98
N ASN A 361 -29.71 -16.39 33.77
CA ASN A 361 -30.35 -17.15 34.85
C ASN A 361 -29.78 -18.57 35.00
N SER A 362 -28.81 -18.95 34.16
CA SER A 362 -28.18 -20.27 34.24
C SER A 362 -27.05 -20.29 35.27
N HIS A 363 -26.77 -21.47 35.80
CA HIS A 363 -25.65 -21.69 36.71
C HIS A 363 -24.30 -21.29 36.08
N ALA A 364 -24.14 -21.52 34.77
CA ALA A 364 -22.96 -21.08 34.04
C ALA A 364 -22.85 -19.54 34.02
N GLY A 365 -23.97 -18.83 33.84
CA GLY A 365 -24.01 -17.37 33.88
C GLY A 365 -23.49 -16.80 35.20
N ASP A 366 -23.89 -17.36 36.33
CA ASP A 366 -23.42 -16.92 37.65
C ASP A 366 -21.93 -17.21 37.89
N MET A 367 -21.42 -18.33 37.35
CA MET A 367 -20.00 -18.66 37.42
C MET A 367 -19.13 -17.63 36.68
N CYS A 368 -19.63 -17.00 35.61
CA CYS A 368 -18.98 -15.88 34.93
C CYS A 368 -19.84 -14.61 34.97
N SER A 369 -20.24 -14.20 36.17
CA SER A 369 -21.30 -13.19 36.34
C SER A 369 -21.06 -11.82 35.69
N THR A 370 -19.81 -11.41 35.47
CA THR A 370 -19.44 -10.09 34.95
C THR A 370 -18.90 -10.11 33.52
N GLY A 371 -18.85 -11.28 32.86
CA GLY A 371 -18.27 -11.41 31.54
C GLY A 371 -18.83 -12.57 30.73
N PRO A 372 -18.44 -12.68 29.45
CA PRO A 372 -18.78 -13.83 28.63
C PRO A 372 -17.82 -14.99 28.87
N PHE A 373 -18.23 -16.16 28.38
CA PHE A 373 -17.33 -17.29 28.19
C PHE A 373 -16.58 -17.18 26.87
N VAL A 374 -15.36 -17.70 26.85
CA VAL A 374 -14.64 -18.11 25.66
C VAL A 374 -14.67 -19.63 25.65
N THR A 375 -15.40 -20.23 24.70
CA THR A 375 -15.65 -21.67 24.65
C THR A 375 -14.71 -22.40 23.68
N LYS A 376 -14.04 -21.67 22.79
CA LYS A 376 -13.09 -22.22 21.81
C LYS A 376 -11.67 -21.74 22.08
N GLN A 377 -10.72 -22.67 22.00
CA GLN A 377 -9.30 -22.36 22.07
C GLN A 377 -8.86 -21.33 21.02
N SER A 378 -9.37 -21.44 19.78
CA SER A 378 -9.05 -20.49 18.71
C SER A 378 -9.48 -19.05 19.03
N SER A 379 -10.57 -18.87 19.77
CA SER A 379 -11.03 -17.55 20.21
C SER A 379 -10.13 -17.00 21.30
N ALA A 380 -9.66 -17.84 22.22
CA ALA A 380 -8.71 -17.45 23.26
C ALA A 380 -7.35 -17.06 22.66
N GLU A 381 -6.85 -17.83 21.71
CA GLU A 381 -5.64 -17.52 20.95
C GLU A 381 -5.79 -16.21 20.18
N PHE A 382 -6.93 -16.00 19.53
CA PHE A 382 -7.24 -14.73 18.85
C PHE A 382 -7.22 -13.55 19.83
N LEU A 383 -7.89 -13.65 20.98
CA LEU A 383 -7.92 -12.59 21.99
C LEU A 383 -6.54 -12.30 22.60
N ALA A 384 -5.65 -13.31 22.65
CA ALA A 384 -4.28 -13.18 23.14
C ALA A 384 -3.28 -12.75 22.05
N SER A 385 -3.64 -12.88 20.77
CA SER A 385 -2.76 -12.64 19.63
C SER A 385 -2.35 -11.18 19.47
N ASP A 386 -3.18 -10.23 19.94
CA ASP A 386 -2.88 -8.82 19.76
C ASP A 386 -1.86 -8.32 20.81
N PRO A 387 -0.62 -8.01 20.40
CA PRO A 387 0.42 -7.55 21.32
C PRO A 387 0.08 -6.22 22.00
N CYS A 388 -0.81 -5.40 21.41
CA CYS A 388 -1.21 -4.10 21.96
C CYS A 388 -2.18 -4.19 23.14
N TYR A 389 -2.83 -5.35 23.34
CA TYR A 389 -3.85 -5.54 24.37
C TYR A 389 -3.51 -6.65 25.38
N LYS A 390 -2.24 -7.11 25.38
CA LYS A 390 -1.71 -8.00 26.43
C LYS A 390 -1.81 -7.31 27.80
N LYS A 391 -1.99 -8.09 28.87
CA LYS A 391 -2.08 -7.57 30.26
C LYS A 391 -0.87 -6.66 30.57
N GLY A 392 -1.15 -5.47 31.11
CA GLY A 392 -0.12 -4.46 31.42
C GLY A 392 0.19 -3.48 30.27
N SER A 393 -0.37 -3.71 29.08
CA SER A 393 -0.30 -2.76 27.97
C SER A 393 -1.18 -1.54 28.25
N GLY A 394 -0.73 -0.38 27.79
CA GLY A 394 -1.41 0.90 27.98
C GLY A 394 -0.47 2.06 27.64
N PRO A 395 -0.93 3.32 27.75
CA PRO A 395 -0.11 4.49 27.48
C PRO A 395 1.25 4.43 28.21
N GLY A 396 2.34 4.51 27.43
CA GLY A 396 3.72 4.41 27.93
C GLY A 396 4.23 2.98 28.19
N LYS A 397 3.41 1.95 27.99
CA LYS A 397 3.71 0.54 28.30
C LYS A 397 3.44 -0.43 27.15
N TYR A 398 3.15 0.05 25.95
CA TYR A 398 3.01 -0.85 24.79
C TYR A 398 4.36 -1.51 24.46
N ASN A 399 4.34 -2.82 24.24
CA ASN A 399 5.54 -3.57 23.88
C ASN A 399 5.99 -3.25 22.45
N GLN A 400 7.22 -3.63 22.11
CA GLN A 400 7.81 -3.35 20.80
C GLN A 400 7.00 -3.93 19.64
N GLU A 401 6.49 -5.16 19.78
CA GLU A 401 5.69 -5.84 18.76
C GLU A 401 4.41 -5.04 18.40
N CYS A 402 3.72 -4.49 19.41
CA CYS A 402 2.59 -3.58 19.21
C CYS A 402 2.97 -2.32 18.42
N LEU A 403 4.10 -1.71 18.77
CA LEU A 403 4.58 -0.50 18.10
C LEU A 403 4.98 -0.78 16.65
N GLN A 404 5.62 -1.93 16.38
CA GLN A 404 5.99 -2.37 15.04
C GLN A 404 4.76 -2.58 14.16
N ASN A 405 3.75 -3.30 14.68
CA ASN A 405 2.48 -3.48 13.98
C ASN A 405 1.80 -2.15 13.66
N SER A 406 1.82 -1.19 14.60
CA SER A 406 1.33 0.17 14.38
C SER A 406 2.12 0.90 13.29
N PHE A 407 3.43 0.68 13.18
CA PHE A 407 4.27 1.28 12.15
C PHE A 407 3.85 0.83 10.75
N TYR A 408 3.66 -0.48 10.60
CA TYR A 408 3.24 -1.09 9.35
C TYR A 408 1.81 -0.71 8.97
N SER A 409 0.84 -0.79 9.89
CA SER A 409 -0.57 -0.51 9.59
C SER A 409 -0.81 0.94 9.12
N ASN A 410 0.08 1.85 9.49
CA ASN A 410 -0.01 3.28 9.16
C ASN A 410 0.84 3.69 7.94
N GLY A 411 1.41 2.74 7.20
CA GLY A 411 2.05 2.98 5.90
C GLY A 411 3.56 3.25 5.93
N CYS A 412 4.21 3.07 7.07
CA CYS A 412 5.66 3.19 7.18
C CYS A 412 6.38 1.85 7.03
N LEU A 413 7.69 1.94 6.76
CA LEU A 413 8.58 0.82 6.49
C LEU A 413 9.55 0.59 7.65
N ASP A 414 10.05 -0.64 7.78
CA ASP A 414 11.07 -1.01 8.75
C ASP A 414 12.44 -0.36 8.51
N SER A 415 12.68 0.13 7.29
CA SER A 415 13.83 0.96 6.96
C SER A 415 13.77 2.38 7.55
N GLY A 416 12.61 2.80 8.08
CA GLY A 416 12.42 4.10 8.71
C GLY A 416 13.19 4.27 10.01
N LYS A 417 13.75 5.47 10.26
CA LYS A 417 14.41 5.80 11.54
C LYS A 417 13.45 5.76 12.73
N GLY A 418 12.15 5.91 12.48
CA GLY A 418 11.11 5.80 13.50
C GLY A 418 10.72 4.37 13.84
N PHE A 419 11.21 3.37 13.09
CA PHE A 419 10.80 1.99 13.29
C PHE A 419 11.26 1.47 14.67
N PRO A 420 10.36 0.88 15.48
CA PRO A 420 10.64 0.49 16.85
C PRO A 420 11.51 -0.79 16.91
N ILE A 421 12.83 -0.59 17.04
CA ILE A 421 13.84 -1.66 17.16
C ILE A 421 14.70 -1.56 18.42
N SER A 422 14.62 -0.44 19.13
CA SER A 422 15.38 -0.16 20.33
C SER A 422 14.52 0.56 21.37
N GLN A 423 15.01 0.62 22.62
CA GLN A 423 14.33 1.34 23.69
C GLN A 423 14.13 2.84 23.36
N SER A 424 15.07 3.47 22.65
CA SER A 424 14.96 4.89 22.27
C SER A 424 13.91 5.12 21.18
N SER A 425 13.85 4.29 20.14
CA SER A 425 12.79 4.37 19.12
C SER A 425 11.42 4.05 19.71
N ASN A 426 11.34 3.11 20.66
CA ASN A 426 10.10 2.79 21.35
C ASN A 426 9.62 4.00 22.17
N LEU A 427 10.52 4.63 22.93
CA LEU A 427 10.20 5.81 23.73
C LEU A 427 9.74 6.97 22.84
N ALA A 428 10.39 7.21 21.70
CA ALA A 428 10.01 8.25 20.75
C ALA A 428 8.57 8.11 20.23
N LEU A 429 8.06 6.88 20.11
CA LEU A 429 6.67 6.60 19.77
C LEU A 429 5.76 6.69 21.01
N LEU A 430 6.19 6.16 22.15
CA LEU A 430 5.39 6.08 23.38
C LEU A 430 5.13 7.44 24.03
N THR A 431 6.04 8.42 23.89
CA THR A 431 5.92 9.73 24.55
C THR A 431 5.84 10.88 23.56
N GLY A 432 4.92 11.81 23.81
CA GLY A 432 4.78 13.08 23.11
C GLY A 432 5.96 14.02 23.33
N ILE A 433 6.01 15.10 22.55
CA ILE A 433 6.99 16.19 22.73
C ILE A 433 6.82 16.93 24.06
N ASP A 434 5.65 16.82 24.67
CA ASP A 434 5.27 17.32 25.98
C ASP A 434 5.65 16.36 27.12
N GLY A 435 6.27 15.22 26.81
CA GLY A 435 6.61 14.17 27.76
C GLY A 435 5.43 13.32 28.21
N GLN A 436 4.23 13.51 27.66
CA GLN A 436 3.05 12.73 28.02
C GLN A 436 3.03 11.39 27.29
N ASN A 437 2.54 10.35 27.96
CA ASN A 437 2.39 9.02 27.36
C ASN A 437 1.25 9.03 26.34
N ARG A 438 1.56 8.66 25.09
CA ARG A 438 0.57 8.56 24.01
C ARG A 438 -0.33 7.33 24.19
N SER A 439 -1.62 7.49 23.87
CA SER A 439 -2.54 6.37 23.64
C SER A 439 -2.20 5.65 22.33
N LEU A 440 -2.72 4.44 22.13
CA LEU A 440 -2.47 3.68 20.90
C LEU A 440 -2.97 4.45 19.65
N ALA A 441 -4.11 5.13 19.75
CA ALA A 441 -4.63 5.97 18.68
C ALA A 441 -3.72 7.16 18.37
N GLN A 442 -3.16 7.82 19.40
CA GLN A 442 -2.20 8.91 19.20
C GLN A 442 -0.89 8.44 18.58
N ILE A 443 -0.43 7.23 18.91
CA ILE A 443 0.73 6.60 18.28
C ILE A 443 0.45 6.35 16.80
N ALA A 444 -0.69 5.73 16.47
CA ALA A 444 -1.09 5.46 15.10
C ALA A 444 -1.20 6.75 14.26
N GLU A 445 -1.83 7.79 14.82
CA GLU A 445 -1.97 9.09 14.16
C GLU A 445 -0.61 9.73 13.89
N HIS A 446 0.29 9.75 14.88
CA HIS A 446 1.63 10.29 14.71
C HIS A 446 2.42 9.61 13.59
N ILE A 447 2.31 8.29 13.48
CA ILE A 447 2.96 7.52 12.41
C ILE A 447 2.31 7.84 11.06
N TYR A 448 0.98 7.85 11.00
CA TYR A 448 0.24 8.14 9.77
C TYR A 448 0.51 9.55 9.24
N GLU A 449 0.54 10.57 10.11
CA GLU A 449 0.90 11.93 9.70
C GLU A 449 2.28 11.95 9.05
N ASN A 450 3.26 11.27 9.62
CA ASN A 450 4.58 11.15 9.01
C ASN A 450 4.55 10.36 7.70
N ALA A 451 3.70 9.34 7.56
CA ALA A 451 3.53 8.60 6.31
C ALA A 451 2.96 9.48 5.18
N ILE A 452 1.92 10.27 5.47
CA ILE A 452 1.34 11.21 4.50
C ILE A 452 2.35 12.30 4.15
N ARG A 453 3.00 12.90 5.14
CA ARG A 453 4.05 13.91 4.93
C ARG A 453 5.20 13.34 4.09
N SER A 454 5.64 12.11 4.38
CA SER A 454 6.66 11.38 3.62
C SER A 454 6.25 11.15 2.17
N ALA A 455 4.99 10.75 1.92
CA ALA A 455 4.53 10.39 0.57
C ALA A 455 4.21 11.61 -0.29
N THR A 456 3.66 12.67 0.31
CA THR A 456 3.07 13.81 -0.41
C THR A 456 3.89 15.09 -0.35
N GLY A 457 4.76 15.25 0.64
CA GLY A 457 5.42 16.52 0.92
C GLY A 457 4.46 17.62 1.42
N MET A 458 3.27 17.24 1.89
CA MET A 458 2.26 18.15 2.45
C MET A 458 2.00 17.86 3.93
N SER A 459 1.61 18.88 4.69
CA SER A 459 1.08 18.74 6.05
C SER A 459 -0.31 18.09 6.01
N SER A 460 -0.77 17.62 7.18
CA SER A 460 -2.15 17.14 7.37
C SER A 460 -3.23 18.20 7.08
N THR A 461 -2.85 19.49 7.01
CA THR A 461 -3.71 20.62 6.63
C THR A 461 -3.59 21.02 5.16
N GLY A 462 -2.85 20.27 4.35
CA GLY A 462 -2.66 20.52 2.92
C GLY A 462 -1.63 21.61 2.57
N LEU A 463 -0.86 22.08 3.55
CA LEU A 463 0.22 23.05 3.31
C LEU A 463 1.48 22.33 2.83
N LYS A 464 2.18 22.90 1.84
CA LYS A 464 3.47 22.35 1.38
C LYS A 464 4.53 22.44 2.48
N LEU A 465 5.25 21.35 2.69
CA LEU A 465 6.34 21.29 3.65
C LEU A 465 7.64 21.87 3.08
N SER A 466 8.52 22.34 3.95
CA SER A 466 9.91 22.57 3.57
C SER A 466 10.59 21.24 3.21
N ILE A 467 11.65 21.29 2.40
CA ILE A 467 12.43 20.07 2.08
C ILE A 467 13.00 19.42 3.35
N ALA A 468 13.37 20.23 4.35
CA ALA A 468 13.84 19.71 5.63
C ALA A 468 12.73 18.93 6.37
N ASP A 469 11.52 19.47 6.44
CA ASP A 469 10.39 18.84 7.14
C ASP A 469 9.84 17.62 6.40
N TRP A 470 9.86 17.65 5.06
CA TRP A 470 9.52 16.49 4.25
C TRP A 470 10.58 15.40 4.36
N SER A 471 11.87 15.76 4.30
CA SER A 471 12.97 14.81 4.51
C SER A 471 12.90 14.18 5.89
N ALA A 472 12.63 14.96 6.95
CA ALA A 472 12.51 14.44 8.30
C ALA A 472 11.39 13.39 8.41
N ALA A 473 10.21 13.66 7.83
CA ALA A 473 9.10 12.72 7.79
C ALA A 473 9.42 11.46 6.95
N SER A 474 10.09 11.64 5.81
CA SER A 474 10.51 10.53 4.95
C SER A 474 11.60 9.66 5.58
N GLU A 475 12.57 10.26 6.26
CA GLU A 475 13.58 9.52 7.01
C GLU A 475 12.96 8.78 8.20
N PHE A 476 11.99 9.39 8.90
CA PHE A 476 11.24 8.73 9.94
C PHE A 476 10.49 7.49 9.41
N CYS A 477 9.74 7.65 8.32
CA CYS A 477 8.80 6.63 7.84
C CYS A 477 9.41 5.60 6.90
N THR A 478 10.31 6.01 5.99
CA THR A 478 10.88 5.15 4.94
C THR A 478 12.40 5.02 5.00
N GLY A 479 13.07 5.87 5.80
CA GLY A 479 14.53 5.92 5.88
C GLY A 479 15.18 6.64 4.71
N ARG A 480 14.39 7.11 3.74
CA ARG A 480 14.89 7.82 2.55
C ARG A 480 14.98 9.30 2.84
N LYS A 481 16.16 9.87 2.61
CA LYS A 481 16.38 11.32 2.67
C LYS A 481 15.83 11.99 1.41
N ILE A 482 15.00 13.01 1.59
CA ILE A 482 14.47 13.82 0.49
C ILE A 482 15.40 15.02 0.32
N THR A 483 15.92 15.22 -0.89
CA THR A 483 16.86 16.30 -1.19
C THR A 483 16.28 17.36 -2.12
N SER A 484 15.19 17.04 -2.81
CA SER A 484 14.49 17.93 -3.71
C SER A 484 13.03 17.50 -3.90
N PRO A 485 12.15 18.38 -4.42
CA PRO A 485 10.78 18.00 -4.79
C PRO A 485 10.68 16.93 -5.88
N CYS A 486 11.80 16.58 -6.50
CA CYS A 486 11.91 15.57 -7.54
C CYS A 486 12.18 14.15 -7.02
N ASP A 487 12.49 13.99 -5.73
CA ASP A 487 12.79 12.68 -5.12
C ASP A 487 11.49 11.91 -4.79
N THR A 488 10.68 11.71 -5.82
CA THR A 488 9.41 10.97 -5.76
C THR A 488 9.55 9.60 -6.41
N ALA A 489 8.58 8.71 -6.21
CA ALA A 489 8.58 7.37 -6.82
C ALA A 489 8.63 7.41 -8.36
N ASN A 490 8.12 8.47 -9.00
CA ASN A 490 8.06 8.65 -10.46
C ASN A 490 9.26 9.41 -11.04
N LYS A 491 10.35 9.56 -10.28
CA LYS A 491 11.54 10.35 -10.69
C LYS A 491 12.09 9.95 -12.05
N ASP A 492 12.09 8.66 -12.38
CA ASP A 492 12.75 8.15 -13.60
C ASP A 492 11.79 8.01 -14.80
N SER A 493 10.51 7.75 -14.55
CA SER A 493 9.49 7.54 -15.59
C SER A 493 8.62 8.77 -15.87
N GLY A 494 8.49 9.68 -14.90
CA GLY A 494 7.42 10.68 -14.89
C GLY A 494 6.03 10.07 -14.64
N PRO A 495 4.96 10.88 -14.69
CA PRO A 495 4.95 12.33 -14.85
C PRO A 495 5.47 13.05 -13.59
N LEU A 496 6.23 14.12 -13.78
CA LEU A 496 6.80 14.91 -12.68
C LEU A 496 5.77 15.88 -12.08
N SER A 497 5.91 16.17 -10.78
CA SER A 497 5.12 17.20 -10.10
C SER A 497 5.49 18.60 -10.62
N GLY A 498 4.53 19.54 -10.57
CA GLY A 498 4.79 20.93 -10.94
C GLY A 498 5.94 21.56 -10.12
N ASP A 499 6.06 21.16 -8.85
CA ASP A 499 7.12 21.62 -7.96
C ASP A 499 8.49 21.05 -8.33
N CYS A 500 8.57 19.78 -8.73
CA CYS A 500 9.81 19.22 -9.28
C CYS A 500 10.21 19.98 -10.55
N LEU A 501 9.27 20.19 -11.47
CA LEU A 501 9.53 20.92 -12.71
C LEU A 501 10.01 22.35 -12.45
N ALA A 502 9.36 23.06 -11.52
CA ALA A 502 9.76 24.40 -11.08
C ALA A 502 11.16 24.42 -10.47
N TYR A 503 11.47 23.46 -9.61
CA TYR A 503 12.77 23.29 -8.96
C TYR A 503 13.88 23.07 -10.01
N LEU A 504 13.64 22.19 -10.98
CA LEU A 504 14.56 21.96 -12.10
C LEU A 504 14.74 23.21 -12.94
N TRP A 505 13.64 23.87 -13.35
CA TRP A 505 13.66 25.06 -14.21
C TRP A 505 14.43 26.23 -13.59
N ARG A 506 14.28 26.46 -12.30
CA ARG A 506 14.99 27.52 -11.55
C ARG A 506 16.44 27.18 -11.23
N ASN A 507 16.93 26.03 -11.70
CA ASN A 507 18.24 25.48 -11.41
C ASN A 507 18.55 25.42 -9.90
N GLN A 508 17.59 24.99 -9.09
CA GLN A 508 17.82 24.93 -7.65
C GLN A 508 18.70 23.74 -7.30
N GLY A 509 19.66 23.95 -6.41
CA GLY A 509 20.55 22.92 -5.88
C GLY A 509 20.14 22.50 -4.47
N ASN A 510 20.35 21.23 -4.12
CA ASN A 510 20.16 20.77 -2.74
C ASN A 510 21.30 21.33 -1.86
N GLY A 511 21.05 22.41 -1.12
CA GLY A 511 22.04 23.07 -0.27
C GLY A 511 23.14 23.82 -1.02
N ASN A 512 23.06 23.89 -2.36
CA ASN A 512 23.97 24.64 -3.21
C ASN A 512 23.24 25.83 -3.83
N PRO A 513 23.93 26.97 -4.09
CA PRO A 513 23.32 28.13 -4.74
C PRO A 513 22.73 27.82 -6.12
N LEU A 514 23.30 26.81 -6.81
CA LEU A 514 22.94 26.38 -8.15
C LEU A 514 22.85 24.86 -8.25
N GLY A 515 21.89 24.39 -9.03
CA GLY A 515 21.62 22.99 -9.34
C GLY A 515 22.30 22.51 -10.62
N PRO A 516 22.18 21.20 -10.92
CA PRO A 516 22.80 20.58 -12.08
C PRO A 516 21.87 20.53 -13.31
N THR A 517 20.80 21.34 -13.36
CA THR A 517 19.88 21.31 -14.51
C THR A 517 20.56 21.87 -15.75
N TYR A 518 21.21 23.02 -15.62
CA TYR A 518 21.91 23.68 -16.73
C TYR A 518 23.42 23.50 -16.60
N ARG A 519 24.08 23.11 -17.69
CA ARG A 519 25.53 22.84 -17.74
C ARG A 519 26.36 24.10 -18.02
N SER A 520 25.74 25.13 -18.60
CA SER A 520 26.41 26.40 -18.96
C SER A 520 25.91 27.59 -18.15
N ASN A 521 26.83 28.31 -17.51
CA ASN A 521 26.56 29.60 -16.89
C ASN A 521 26.70 30.69 -17.95
N SER A 522 25.60 31.41 -18.23
CA SER A 522 25.57 32.43 -19.26
C SER A 522 25.15 33.78 -18.67
N MET A 523 25.94 34.82 -18.93
CA MET A 523 25.63 36.20 -18.52
C MET A 523 25.22 36.99 -19.77
N PHE A 524 24.06 37.66 -19.73
CA PHE A 524 23.57 38.45 -20.86
C PHE A 524 23.25 39.88 -20.44
N SER A 525 24.25 40.75 -20.43
CA SER A 525 24.07 42.20 -20.19
C SER A 525 23.11 42.87 -21.18
N SER A 526 22.91 42.26 -22.35
CA SER A 526 22.02 42.79 -23.36
C SER A 526 20.55 42.43 -23.08
N LEU A 527 20.26 41.27 -22.49
CA LEU A 527 18.88 40.76 -22.27
C LEU A 527 18.36 41.08 -20.87
N PHE A 528 19.27 41.26 -19.92
CA PHE A 528 18.96 41.52 -18.54
C PHE A 528 19.74 42.74 -18.07
N PRO A 529 19.13 43.65 -17.28
CA PRO A 529 19.79 44.86 -16.78
C PRO A 529 20.99 44.56 -15.87
N ASP A 530 21.02 43.38 -15.25
CA ASP A 530 22.01 42.98 -14.25
C ASP A 530 23.01 41.98 -14.85
N ASN A 531 24.31 42.22 -14.64
CA ASN A 531 25.43 41.38 -15.09
C ASN A 531 25.58 40.08 -14.27
N LYS A 532 24.46 39.39 -14.01
CA LYS A 532 24.38 38.14 -13.23
C LYS A 532 24.29 36.94 -14.16
N VAL A 533 24.69 35.76 -13.67
CA VAL A 533 24.46 34.49 -14.36
C VAL A 533 22.95 34.29 -14.45
N GLN A 534 22.44 34.09 -15.66
CA GLN A 534 21.02 33.88 -15.92
C GLN A 534 20.78 32.46 -16.41
N PHE A 535 19.79 31.81 -15.82
CA PHE A 535 19.19 30.57 -16.30
C PHE A 535 17.80 30.89 -16.84
N CYS A 536 17.07 29.90 -17.38
CA CYS A 536 15.72 30.15 -17.84
C CYS A 536 14.85 30.79 -16.73
N THR A 537 14.11 31.83 -17.11
CA THR A 537 13.35 32.67 -16.17
C THR A 537 11.88 32.26 -16.12
N SER A 538 11.14 32.77 -15.14
CA SER A 538 9.68 32.58 -15.02
C SER A 538 8.88 33.25 -16.14
N SER A 539 9.50 34.16 -16.90
CA SER A 539 8.88 34.82 -18.05
C SER A 539 8.83 33.90 -19.28
N GLY A 540 9.64 32.83 -19.31
CA GLY A 540 9.71 31.88 -20.41
C GLY A 540 8.38 31.19 -20.68
N THR A 541 8.02 31.01 -21.95
CA THR A 541 6.74 30.37 -22.33
C THR A 541 6.65 28.91 -21.88
N LEU A 542 7.79 28.22 -21.72
CA LEU A 542 7.87 26.86 -21.17
C LEU A 542 8.23 26.84 -19.67
N SER A 543 8.21 27.97 -18.98
CA SER A 543 8.41 27.98 -17.54
C SER A 543 7.23 27.29 -16.83
N PRO A 544 7.48 26.30 -15.96
CA PRO A 544 6.43 25.66 -15.16
C PRO A 544 5.76 26.60 -14.14
N VAL A 545 6.36 27.76 -13.89
CA VAL A 545 5.89 28.76 -12.92
C VAL A 545 5.88 30.14 -13.58
N LYS A 546 4.78 30.87 -13.41
CA LYS A 546 4.64 32.23 -13.91
C LYS A 546 5.39 33.23 -13.02
N GLU A 547 5.51 34.47 -13.48
CA GLU A 547 6.17 35.55 -12.72
C GLU A 547 5.48 35.86 -11.38
N ASP A 548 4.17 35.68 -11.29
CA ASP A 548 3.38 35.84 -10.06
C ASP A 548 3.55 34.66 -9.07
N GLY A 549 4.36 33.66 -9.43
CA GLY A 549 4.57 32.45 -8.63
C GLY A 549 3.50 31.37 -8.81
N SER A 550 2.44 31.62 -9.59
CA SER A 550 1.41 30.63 -9.90
C SER A 550 1.88 29.58 -10.90
N THR A 551 1.22 28.42 -10.92
CA THR A 551 1.59 27.32 -11.82
C THR A 551 1.18 27.63 -13.27
N ASN A 552 2.08 27.35 -14.22
CA ASN A 552 1.77 27.37 -15.65
C ASN A 552 1.39 25.96 -16.11
N GLN A 553 0.09 25.64 -16.07
CA GLN A 553 -0.41 24.29 -16.33
C GLN A 553 -0.04 23.77 -17.74
N ALA A 554 -0.06 24.63 -18.76
CA ALA A 554 0.29 24.25 -20.13
C ALA A 554 1.76 23.82 -20.26
N ALA A 555 2.68 24.54 -19.60
CA ALA A 555 4.09 24.15 -19.54
C ALA A 555 4.29 22.89 -18.69
N VAL A 556 3.58 22.76 -17.56
CA VAL A 556 3.61 21.54 -16.73
C VAL A 556 3.16 20.32 -17.53
N ASP A 557 2.06 20.41 -18.27
CA ASP A 557 1.55 19.30 -19.10
C ASP A 557 2.48 18.97 -20.27
N TYR A 558 3.15 19.98 -20.83
CA TYR A 558 4.21 19.78 -21.81
C TYR A 558 5.35 18.94 -21.22
N TRP A 559 5.87 19.32 -20.06
CA TRP A 559 7.00 18.64 -19.42
C TRP A 559 6.65 17.25 -18.89
N ARG A 560 5.42 17.04 -18.40
CA ARG A 560 4.93 15.73 -17.96
C ARG A 560 4.95 14.68 -19.08
N ARG A 561 4.74 15.10 -20.34
CA ARG A 561 4.84 14.24 -21.52
C ARG A 561 6.28 13.86 -21.90
N GLN A 562 7.29 14.52 -21.30
CA GLN A 562 8.70 14.27 -21.59
C GLN A 562 9.34 13.23 -20.67
N GLY A 563 8.59 12.60 -19.76
CA GLY A 563 9.10 11.52 -18.90
C GLY A 563 9.81 12.00 -17.63
N GLY A 564 10.86 11.28 -17.22
CA GLY A 564 11.54 11.48 -15.93
C GLY A 564 12.52 12.65 -15.86
N VAL A 565 13.06 12.86 -14.66
CA VAL A 565 13.93 14.00 -14.29
C VAL A 565 15.11 14.17 -15.22
N ASN A 566 15.79 13.08 -15.59
CA ASN A 566 16.98 13.17 -16.45
C ASN A 566 16.65 13.65 -17.86
N ASN A 567 15.55 13.20 -18.44
CA ASN A 567 15.14 13.64 -19.78
C ASN A 567 14.71 15.11 -19.76
N VAL A 568 13.89 15.47 -18.77
CA VAL A 568 13.44 16.86 -18.58
C VAL A 568 14.62 17.81 -18.37
N LYS A 569 15.60 17.44 -17.52
CA LYS A 569 16.83 18.22 -17.33
C LYS A 569 17.59 18.43 -18.63
N ASN A 570 17.82 17.37 -19.41
CA ASN A 570 18.54 17.45 -20.68
C ASN A 570 17.83 18.37 -21.68
N MET A 571 16.50 18.34 -21.75
CA MET A 571 15.74 19.21 -22.63
C MET A 571 15.75 20.67 -22.16
N MET A 572 15.61 20.92 -20.85
CA MET A 572 15.75 22.27 -20.28
C MET A 572 17.16 22.84 -20.56
N ASP A 573 18.21 22.03 -20.36
CA ASP A 573 19.60 22.37 -20.67
C ASP A 573 19.79 22.72 -22.15
N GLN A 574 19.24 21.93 -23.07
CA GLN A 574 19.32 22.18 -24.51
C GLN A 574 18.65 23.50 -24.90
N ILE A 575 17.48 23.81 -24.33
CA ILE A 575 16.77 25.07 -24.58
C ILE A 575 17.61 26.26 -24.09
N HIS A 576 18.15 26.16 -22.87
CA HIS A 576 19.01 27.21 -22.30
C HIS A 576 20.30 27.37 -23.10
N ALA A 577 20.96 26.27 -23.48
CA ALA A 577 22.17 26.27 -24.29
C ALA A 577 21.92 26.94 -25.66
N LEU A 578 20.80 26.63 -26.32
CA LEU A 578 20.47 27.24 -27.61
C LEU A 578 20.17 28.74 -27.46
N ALA A 579 19.47 29.12 -26.38
CA ALA A 579 19.23 30.51 -26.04
C ALA A 579 20.52 31.27 -25.71
N SER A 580 21.55 30.55 -25.24
CA SER A 580 22.80 31.14 -24.73
C SER A 580 23.99 31.16 -25.68
N GLN A 581 23.95 30.39 -26.77
CA GLN A 581 25.03 30.30 -27.77
C GLN A 581 25.38 31.67 -28.42
N PRO A 582 26.32 31.79 -29.34
CA PRO A 582 26.49 33.01 -30.15
C PRO A 582 25.85 32.85 -31.54
N LEU A 583 24.58 32.45 -31.61
CA LEU A 583 23.82 32.34 -32.87
C LEU A 583 23.10 33.66 -33.22
N SER A 584 22.68 33.80 -34.48
CA SER A 584 21.86 34.96 -34.89
C SER A 584 20.53 35.02 -34.12
N ASP A 585 20.04 36.25 -33.87
CA ASP A 585 18.80 36.50 -33.12
C ASP A 585 17.61 35.65 -33.63
N PRO A 586 17.35 35.51 -34.95
CA PRO A 586 16.28 34.62 -35.44
C PRO A 586 16.47 33.15 -35.06
N SER A 587 17.71 32.63 -35.09
CA SER A 587 18.03 31.22 -34.84
C SER A 587 17.84 30.79 -33.38
N ARG A 588 17.89 31.75 -32.47
CA ARG A 588 17.71 31.54 -31.02
C ARG A 588 16.40 32.12 -30.49
N ASN A 589 15.64 32.89 -31.28
CA ASN A 589 14.47 33.63 -30.81
C ASN A 589 13.45 32.71 -30.13
N ASP A 590 13.18 31.55 -30.72
CA ASP A 590 12.29 30.55 -30.14
C ASP A 590 12.80 30.01 -28.80
N ALA A 591 14.09 29.68 -28.70
CA ALA A 591 14.71 29.24 -27.45
C ALA A 591 14.73 30.34 -26.38
N VAL A 592 15.01 31.58 -26.78
CA VAL A 592 14.99 32.77 -25.91
C VAL A 592 13.58 33.10 -25.44
N LEU A 593 12.57 32.93 -26.29
CA LEU A 593 11.17 33.09 -25.90
C LEU A 593 10.73 31.97 -24.94
N LYS A 594 11.12 30.73 -25.21
CA LYS A 594 10.82 29.56 -24.37
C LYS A 594 11.50 29.61 -23.01
N CYS A 595 12.77 30.02 -22.97
CA CYS A 595 13.61 30.05 -21.77
C CYS A 595 13.47 31.35 -20.97
N TYR A 596 13.50 32.50 -21.63
CA TYR A 596 13.59 33.82 -20.99
C TYR A 596 12.35 34.71 -21.19
N GLY A 597 11.41 34.30 -22.05
CA GLY A 597 10.19 35.08 -22.32
C GLY A 597 10.44 36.38 -23.07
N LYS A 598 11.62 36.54 -23.67
CA LYS A 598 12.01 37.73 -24.42
C LYS A 598 11.84 37.47 -25.91
N ASN A 599 11.41 38.50 -26.63
CA ASN A 599 11.38 38.47 -28.08
C ASN A 599 12.55 39.27 -28.63
N LEU A 600 13.45 38.60 -29.35
CA LEU A 600 14.61 39.24 -29.96
C LEU A 600 14.26 40.03 -31.22
N ALA A 601 13.08 39.82 -31.80
CA ALA A 601 12.63 40.51 -33.01
C ALA A 601 12.47 42.04 -32.85
N ASN A 602 12.53 42.56 -31.61
CA ASN A 602 12.31 43.98 -31.29
C ASN A 602 13.58 44.76 -30.90
N ARG A 603 14.79 44.21 -31.07
CA ARG A 603 16.04 44.94 -30.81
C ARG A 603 16.45 45.82 -31.99
N PRO A 604 16.88 47.08 -31.77
CA PRO A 604 17.56 47.86 -32.80
C PRO A 604 18.92 47.21 -33.12
N VAL A 605 19.10 46.77 -34.36
CA VAL A 605 20.35 46.16 -34.83
C VAL A 605 21.38 47.28 -35.11
N PRO A 606 22.61 47.22 -34.56
CA PRO A 606 23.69 48.13 -34.97
C PRO A 606 24.00 47.93 -36.46
N SER A 607 24.03 49.04 -37.20
CA SER A 607 24.30 49.04 -38.64
C SER A 607 25.68 48.46 -38.94
N GLY A 608 25.75 47.43 -39.78
CA GLY A 608 27.00 47.02 -40.41
C GLY A 608 27.46 45.59 -40.11
N ALA A 609 26.58 44.60 -40.27
CA ALA A 609 27.02 43.25 -40.62
C ALA A 609 25.91 42.58 -41.44
N ALA A 610 26.18 42.38 -42.73
CA ALA A 610 25.29 41.64 -43.61
C ALA A 610 25.13 40.21 -43.07
N VAL A 611 23.89 39.80 -42.79
CA VAL A 611 23.53 38.42 -42.45
C VAL A 611 22.85 37.80 -43.67
N PRO A 612 23.38 36.70 -44.24
CA PRO A 612 22.69 35.96 -45.29
C PRO A 612 21.57 35.10 -44.70
N GLY A 613 20.36 35.19 -45.28
CA GLY A 613 19.48 34.02 -45.43
C GLY A 613 18.30 33.82 -44.47
N VAL A 614 17.43 34.82 -44.29
CA VAL A 614 16.03 34.57 -43.85
C VAL A 614 15.08 35.26 -44.83
N CYS A 615 14.22 34.48 -45.50
CA CYS A 615 13.25 34.95 -46.49
C CYS A 615 12.18 35.83 -45.78
N SER A 616 12.30 37.16 -45.84
CA SER A 616 11.31 38.09 -45.27
C SER A 616 10.16 38.47 -46.25
N ALA A 617 9.84 37.62 -47.23
CA ALA A 617 8.74 37.84 -48.17
C ALA A 617 7.94 36.55 -48.36
N SER A 618 6.61 36.65 -48.49
CA SER A 618 5.73 35.51 -48.82
C SER A 618 6.23 34.84 -50.11
N CYS A 619 6.84 33.67 -50.00
CA CYS A 619 7.51 32.97 -51.10
C CYS A 619 6.57 32.02 -51.84
N GLY A 620 5.51 31.59 -51.16
CA GLY A 620 4.53 30.64 -51.64
C GLY A 620 3.17 31.25 -51.96
N VAL A 621 2.18 30.37 -52.01
CA VAL A 621 0.77 30.74 -52.14
C VAL A 621 0.11 30.55 -50.79
N THR A 622 -0.49 31.62 -50.29
CA THR A 622 -1.23 31.59 -49.03
C THR A 622 -2.49 30.77 -49.20
N ALA A 623 -2.59 29.64 -48.49
CA ALA A 623 -3.75 28.76 -48.55
C ALA A 623 -3.97 28.04 -47.21
N ARG A 624 -5.20 27.58 -47.00
CA ARG A 624 -5.63 26.84 -45.80
C ARG A 624 -5.89 25.38 -46.08
N THR A 625 -6.41 25.08 -47.27
CA THR A 625 -6.78 23.71 -47.65
C THR A 625 -5.98 23.26 -48.86
N VAL A 626 -5.46 22.04 -48.82
CA VAL A 626 -4.86 21.37 -49.98
C VAL A 626 -5.80 20.28 -50.46
N ARG A 627 -6.12 20.25 -51.75
CA ARG A 627 -7.01 19.27 -52.37
C ARG A 627 -6.34 18.60 -53.57
N ILE A 628 -6.36 17.27 -53.61
CA ILE A 628 -5.91 16.46 -54.74
C ILE A 628 -7.14 15.84 -55.40
N LEU A 629 -7.35 16.17 -56.67
CA LEU A 629 -8.48 15.70 -57.47
C LEU A 629 -7.96 14.85 -58.64
N GLN A 630 -8.48 13.64 -58.79
CA GLN A 630 -8.14 12.72 -59.85
C GLN A 630 -9.04 12.91 -61.08
N THR A 631 -8.52 12.58 -62.27
CA THR A 631 -9.28 12.55 -63.51
C THR A 631 -10.33 11.41 -63.52
N PRO A 632 -11.48 11.60 -64.18
CA PRO A 632 -12.43 10.51 -64.41
C PRO A 632 -11.77 9.32 -65.12
N GLY A 633 -12.06 8.12 -64.65
CA GLY A 633 -11.54 6.85 -65.14
C GLY A 633 -10.34 6.30 -64.36
N GLN A 634 -9.77 7.08 -63.42
CA GLN A 634 -8.59 6.67 -62.64
C GLN A 634 -8.83 6.65 -61.13
N TYR A 635 -8.05 5.84 -60.42
CA TYR A 635 -8.06 5.75 -58.95
C TYR A 635 -7.06 6.74 -58.33
N LEU A 636 -7.41 7.28 -57.17
CA LEU A 636 -6.51 8.12 -56.37
C LEU A 636 -5.92 7.30 -55.21
N HIS A 637 -4.59 7.30 -55.11
CA HIS A 637 -3.87 6.62 -54.03
C HIS A 637 -2.47 7.18 -53.80
N PHE A 638 -2.02 7.17 -52.55
CA PHE A 638 -0.66 7.56 -52.16
C PHE A 638 -0.34 7.06 -50.75
N SER A 639 0.94 7.00 -50.40
CA SER A 639 1.40 6.61 -49.07
C SER A 639 1.59 7.79 -48.12
N GLN A 640 1.96 8.96 -48.64
CA GLN A 640 2.22 10.16 -47.83
C GLN A 640 2.00 11.43 -48.66
N VAL A 641 1.50 12.49 -48.02
CA VAL A 641 1.44 13.85 -48.55
C VAL A 641 2.09 14.79 -47.54
N ALA A 642 3.15 15.48 -47.97
CA ALA A 642 3.78 16.53 -47.19
C ALA A 642 3.45 17.91 -47.79
N VAL A 643 2.95 18.82 -46.95
CA VAL A 643 2.67 20.21 -47.35
C VAL A 643 3.69 21.10 -46.65
N MET A 644 4.60 21.67 -47.43
CA MET A 644 5.74 22.44 -46.92
C MET A 644 5.41 23.94 -46.98
N ASP A 645 5.51 24.60 -45.84
CA ASP A 645 5.47 26.06 -45.78
C ASP A 645 6.82 26.68 -46.19
N SER A 646 6.87 28.02 -46.27
CA SER A 646 8.10 28.76 -46.58
C SER A 646 9.20 28.63 -45.54
N ASN A 647 8.93 28.04 -44.37
CA ASN A 647 9.93 27.69 -43.36
C ASN A 647 10.48 26.27 -43.52
N GLY A 648 9.94 25.49 -44.48
CA GLY A 648 10.32 24.10 -44.70
C GLY A 648 9.72 23.13 -43.68
N VAL A 649 8.62 23.50 -43.02
CA VAL A 649 7.89 22.64 -42.08
C VAL A 649 6.77 21.90 -42.82
N ASN A 650 6.60 20.60 -42.55
CA ASN A 650 5.44 19.86 -43.02
C ASN A 650 4.20 20.18 -42.18
N VAL A 651 3.39 21.15 -42.63
CA VAL A 651 2.23 21.66 -41.90
C VAL A 651 0.99 20.76 -41.99
N ALA A 652 1.03 19.71 -42.81
CA ALA A 652 -0.06 18.74 -42.93
C ALA A 652 0.04 17.56 -41.94
N GLN A 653 1.18 17.37 -41.28
CA GLN A 653 1.38 16.23 -40.38
C GLN A 653 0.37 16.24 -39.22
N GLY A 654 -0.28 15.09 -39.01
CA GLY A 654 -1.29 14.89 -37.96
C GLY A 654 -2.60 15.68 -38.15
N LYS A 655 -2.80 16.34 -39.30
CA LYS A 655 -4.05 17.04 -39.63
C LYS A 655 -5.14 16.05 -40.07
N GLN A 656 -6.36 16.55 -40.23
CA GLN A 656 -7.51 15.74 -40.61
C GLN A 656 -7.77 15.82 -42.13
N ALA A 657 -7.74 14.67 -42.78
CA ALA A 657 -8.10 14.52 -44.19
C ALA A 657 -9.60 14.27 -44.40
N SER A 658 -10.15 14.86 -45.47
CA SER A 658 -11.51 14.68 -45.97
C SER A 658 -11.46 14.06 -47.37
N VAL A 659 -12.19 12.95 -47.56
CA VAL A 659 -12.18 12.15 -48.79
C VAL A 659 -13.61 11.79 -49.21
N GLN A 660 -13.82 11.50 -50.50
CA GLN A 660 -15.12 11.05 -50.99
C GLN A 660 -15.45 9.62 -50.55
N SER A 661 -14.46 8.74 -50.58
CA SER A 661 -14.59 7.35 -50.13
C SER A 661 -13.21 6.77 -49.85
N THR A 662 -13.18 5.67 -49.10
CA THR A 662 -11.95 4.92 -48.81
C THR A 662 -12.18 3.45 -49.10
N TRP A 663 -11.15 2.76 -49.58
CA TRP A 663 -11.18 1.31 -49.73
C TRP A 663 -11.42 0.64 -48.37
N PRO A 664 -12.21 -0.45 -48.28
CA PRO A 664 -12.45 -1.13 -47.01
C PRO A 664 -11.13 -1.48 -46.28
N GLY A 665 -10.99 -1.01 -45.03
CA GLY A 665 -9.79 -1.19 -44.22
C GLY A 665 -8.69 -0.14 -44.41
N GLY A 666 -8.86 0.81 -45.34
CA GLY A 666 -7.96 1.95 -45.49
C GLY A 666 -8.30 3.10 -44.54
N ASP A 667 -7.29 3.88 -44.16
CA ASP A 667 -7.45 5.10 -43.34
C ASP A 667 -7.04 6.34 -44.17
N PRO A 668 -7.94 7.32 -44.39
CA PRO A 668 -7.63 8.58 -45.08
C PRO A 668 -6.55 9.44 -44.40
N GLN A 669 -6.22 9.18 -43.13
CA GLN A 669 -5.17 9.86 -42.38
C GLN A 669 -3.78 9.25 -42.59
N THR A 670 -3.66 8.03 -43.14
CA THR A 670 -2.36 7.38 -43.44
C THR A 670 -1.38 8.32 -44.16
N PRO A 671 -1.81 9.14 -45.14
CA PRO A 671 -0.93 10.06 -45.82
C PRO A 671 -0.43 11.27 -45.01
N LEU A 672 -0.82 11.39 -43.74
CA LEU A 672 -0.49 12.52 -42.86
C LEU A 672 0.31 12.09 -41.63
N ASP A 673 0.78 10.84 -41.55
CA ASP A 673 1.45 10.29 -40.37
C ASP A 673 2.90 10.78 -40.16
N GLY A 674 3.50 11.39 -41.18
CA GLY A 674 4.85 11.97 -41.12
C GLY A 674 5.96 11.05 -41.63
N THR A 675 5.62 9.87 -42.14
CA THR A 675 6.57 8.93 -42.73
C THR A 675 6.90 9.38 -44.16
N LEU A 676 7.93 10.24 -44.31
CA LEU A 676 8.33 10.87 -45.58
C LEU A 676 9.03 9.92 -46.57
N ARG A 677 8.41 8.77 -46.87
CA ARG A 677 8.90 7.79 -47.85
C ARG A 677 7.75 7.10 -48.61
N PRO A 678 8.00 6.60 -49.83
CA PRO A 678 7.10 5.68 -50.52
C PRO A 678 6.90 4.39 -49.71
N ARG A 679 5.69 3.84 -49.68
CA ARG A 679 5.34 2.62 -48.92
C ARG A 679 4.51 1.64 -49.76
N PRO A 680 4.50 0.33 -49.46
CA PRO A 680 3.67 -0.64 -50.19
C PRO A 680 2.16 -0.45 -49.93
N TRP A 681 1.31 -1.08 -50.75
CA TRP A 681 -0.17 -1.05 -50.68
C TRP A 681 -0.77 -1.12 -49.27
N ASN A 682 -0.27 -2.01 -48.40
CA ASN A 682 -0.83 -2.18 -47.05
C ASN A 682 -0.53 -1.01 -46.08
N GLN A 683 0.24 -0.02 -46.51
CA GLN A 683 0.60 1.18 -45.74
C GLN A 683 0.31 2.45 -46.53
N ASN A 684 -0.76 2.43 -47.32
CA ASN A 684 -1.15 3.50 -48.22
C ASN A 684 -2.65 3.76 -48.12
N TRP A 685 -3.09 4.98 -48.46
CA TRP A 685 -4.51 5.27 -48.63
C TRP A 685 -4.94 5.05 -50.09
N HIS A 686 -6.11 4.45 -50.29
CA HIS A 686 -6.70 4.21 -51.61
C HIS A 686 -8.20 4.55 -51.58
N ILE A 687 -8.69 5.19 -52.65
CA ILE A 687 -10.12 5.51 -52.81
C ILE A 687 -10.98 4.24 -52.89
N GLY A 688 -12.25 4.30 -52.47
CA GLY A 688 -13.16 3.16 -52.43
C GLY A 688 -13.49 2.53 -53.80
N PRO A 689 -13.87 1.23 -53.83
CA PRO A 689 -14.31 0.56 -55.06
C PRO A 689 -15.58 1.20 -55.64
N GLY A 690 -15.68 1.27 -56.97
CA GLY A 690 -16.84 1.83 -57.69
C GLY A 690 -16.80 3.33 -57.96
N GLN A 691 -15.77 4.04 -57.50
CA GLN A 691 -15.59 5.48 -57.72
C GLN A 691 -14.63 5.74 -58.89
N THR A 692 -15.10 5.52 -60.12
CA THR A 692 -14.32 5.79 -61.34
C THR A 692 -14.56 7.20 -61.91
N SER A 693 -15.24 8.09 -61.20
CA SER A 693 -15.60 9.44 -61.68
C SER A 693 -14.81 10.57 -61.01
N GLY A 694 -13.49 10.41 -60.85
CA GLY A 694 -12.59 11.50 -60.41
C GLY A 694 -12.53 11.71 -58.89
N GLY A 695 -11.76 10.86 -58.21
CA GLY A 695 -11.61 10.84 -56.76
C GLY A 695 -10.98 12.08 -56.12
N THR A 696 -11.47 12.49 -54.95
CA THR A 696 -10.94 13.62 -54.18
C THR A 696 -10.39 13.23 -52.82
N TRP A 697 -9.22 13.79 -52.49
CA TRP A 697 -8.65 13.83 -51.14
C TRP A 697 -8.29 15.28 -50.78
N SER A 698 -8.54 15.69 -49.54
CA SER A 698 -8.24 17.06 -49.09
C SER A 698 -7.84 17.10 -47.63
N VAL A 699 -7.09 18.13 -47.22
CA VAL A 699 -6.68 18.36 -45.82
C VAL A 699 -6.86 19.84 -45.46
N ASP A 700 -7.55 20.11 -44.36
CA ASP A 700 -7.60 21.46 -43.74
C ASP A 700 -6.42 21.61 -42.79
N LEU A 701 -5.55 22.59 -43.06
CA LEU A 701 -4.36 22.85 -42.27
C LEU A 701 -4.69 23.57 -40.94
N GLY A 702 -5.90 24.11 -40.80
CA GLY A 702 -6.40 24.81 -39.62
C GLY A 702 -6.06 26.31 -39.55
N ALA A 703 -5.16 26.78 -40.42
CA ALA A 703 -4.79 28.18 -40.59
C ALA A 703 -4.30 28.44 -42.02
N ASN A 704 -4.15 29.71 -42.40
CA ASN A 704 -3.49 30.08 -43.65
C ASN A 704 -1.97 29.89 -43.52
N TYR A 705 -1.38 29.13 -44.42
CA TYR A 705 0.07 28.93 -44.51
C TYR A 705 0.59 29.45 -45.86
N ASP A 706 1.83 29.93 -45.86
CA ASP A 706 2.55 30.31 -47.09
C ASP A 706 3.18 29.05 -47.71
N ILE A 707 2.41 28.36 -48.57
CA ILE A 707 2.77 27.03 -49.08
C ILE A 707 3.71 27.17 -50.27
N VAL A 708 4.91 26.60 -50.15
CA VAL A 708 5.94 26.62 -51.22
C VAL A 708 6.03 25.30 -51.96
N ARG A 709 5.68 24.17 -51.33
CA ARG A 709 5.80 22.85 -51.96
C ARG A 709 4.78 21.87 -51.41
N VAL A 710 4.23 21.02 -52.27
CA VAL A 710 3.49 19.82 -51.87
C VAL A 710 4.21 18.62 -52.43
N VAL A 711 4.50 17.61 -51.60
CA VAL A 711 5.17 16.37 -52.02
C VAL A 711 4.23 15.20 -51.83
N VAL A 712 3.96 14.48 -52.91
CA VAL A 712 3.14 13.26 -52.88
C VAL A 712 4.04 12.05 -53.02
N PHE A 713 3.99 11.14 -52.05
CA PHE A 713 4.70 9.88 -52.07
C PHE A 713 3.75 8.79 -52.55
N GLN A 714 4.12 8.15 -53.65
CA GLN A 714 3.34 7.06 -54.23
C GLN A 714 3.63 5.74 -53.53
N ARG A 715 2.87 4.70 -53.89
CA ARG A 715 3.14 3.35 -53.41
C ARG A 715 4.34 2.72 -54.12
N THR A 716 4.99 1.75 -53.48
CA THR A 716 6.19 1.08 -54.02
C THR A 716 5.94 -0.20 -54.81
N ASP A 717 4.76 -0.79 -54.69
CA ASP A 717 4.46 -2.15 -55.18
C ASP A 717 3.89 -2.21 -56.61
N CYS A 718 3.09 -1.23 -57.04
CA CYS A 718 2.55 -1.15 -58.41
C CYS A 718 1.95 0.24 -58.71
N CYS A 719 1.38 0.40 -59.91
CA CYS A 719 0.27 1.31 -60.15
C CYS A 719 0.57 2.82 -60.05
N THR A 720 1.85 3.22 -60.10
CA THR A 720 2.27 4.62 -59.96
C THR A 720 1.86 5.50 -61.13
N GLU A 721 1.41 4.89 -62.22
CA GLU A 721 0.87 5.57 -63.39
C GLU A 721 -0.51 6.19 -63.15
N ARG A 722 -1.29 5.68 -62.19
CA ARG A 722 -2.69 6.11 -61.98
C ARG A 722 -2.81 7.54 -61.50
N ILE A 723 -1.82 8.05 -60.77
CA ILE A 723 -1.85 9.44 -60.26
C ILE A 723 -1.60 10.49 -61.35
N LYS A 724 -1.12 10.07 -62.52
CA LYS A 724 -0.84 10.97 -63.63
C LYS A 724 -2.13 11.67 -64.08
N GLY A 725 -2.07 12.99 -64.17
CA GLY A 725 -3.23 13.83 -64.48
C GLY A 725 -3.99 14.34 -63.24
N ALA A 726 -3.68 13.87 -62.03
CA ALA A 726 -4.30 14.41 -60.81
C ALA A 726 -3.88 15.87 -60.58
N VAL A 727 -4.83 16.69 -60.15
CA VAL A 727 -4.66 18.13 -59.92
C VAL A 727 -4.58 18.41 -58.42
N VAL A 728 -3.46 18.98 -57.99
CA VAL A 728 -3.23 19.49 -56.63
C VAL A 728 -3.60 20.96 -56.61
N SER A 729 -4.60 21.32 -55.80
CA SER A 729 -5.14 22.68 -55.66
C SER A 729 -4.90 23.21 -54.25
N LEU A 730 -4.44 24.45 -54.16
CA LEU A 730 -4.37 25.25 -52.94
C LEU A 730 -5.62 26.13 -52.86
N ILE A 731 -6.31 26.08 -51.72
CA ILE A 731 -7.59 26.75 -51.50
C ILE A 731 -7.47 27.66 -50.27
N ASP A 732 -7.88 28.91 -50.41
CA ASP A 732 -7.87 29.89 -49.31
C ASP A 732 -8.97 29.63 -48.27
N ALA A 733 -8.97 30.42 -47.19
CA ALA A 733 -9.98 30.31 -46.13
C ALA A 733 -11.41 30.64 -46.60
N GLY A 734 -11.58 31.32 -47.74
CA GLY A 734 -12.88 31.63 -48.35
C GLY A 734 -13.38 30.54 -49.30
N GLY A 735 -12.64 29.43 -49.47
CA GLY A 735 -13.01 28.33 -50.35
C GLY A 735 -12.63 28.53 -51.81
N ARG A 736 -11.86 29.58 -52.15
CA ARG A 736 -11.43 29.86 -53.52
C ARG A 736 -10.11 29.15 -53.82
N VAL A 737 -10.01 28.51 -54.99
CA VAL A 737 -8.74 27.95 -55.49
C VAL A 737 -7.82 29.11 -55.85
N VAL A 738 -6.69 29.21 -55.14
CA VAL A 738 -5.68 30.28 -55.30
C VAL A 738 -4.50 29.86 -56.17
N SER A 739 -4.21 28.56 -56.26
CA SER A 739 -3.22 28.01 -57.19
C SER A 739 -3.47 26.51 -57.40
N ASN A 740 -3.07 25.96 -58.55
CA ASN A 740 -3.14 24.53 -58.80
C ASN A 740 -1.99 24.06 -59.70
N GLN A 741 -1.69 22.76 -59.64
CA GLN A 741 -0.74 22.08 -60.51
C GLN A 741 -1.21 20.69 -60.86
N THR A 742 -0.83 20.22 -62.05
CA THR A 742 -1.14 18.87 -62.53
C THR A 742 0.07 17.96 -62.39
N ILE A 743 -0.13 16.76 -61.84
CA ILE A 743 0.91 15.74 -61.71
C ILE A 743 1.15 15.08 -63.08
N ASN A 744 2.33 15.35 -63.66
CA ASN A 744 2.72 14.80 -64.98
C ASN A 744 3.75 13.65 -64.91
N SER A 745 4.24 13.32 -63.71
CA SER A 745 5.25 12.27 -63.48
C SER A 745 4.64 11.05 -62.78
N THR A 746 5.23 9.87 -63.01
CA THR A 746 4.86 8.58 -62.40
C THR A 746 5.88 8.08 -61.39
N GLY A 747 6.84 8.93 -60.99
CA GLY A 747 7.86 8.60 -59.99
C GLY A 747 7.29 8.33 -58.59
N LEU A 748 8.07 7.65 -57.75
CA LEU A 748 7.67 7.31 -56.38
C LEU A 748 7.54 8.53 -55.46
N VAL A 749 8.23 9.62 -55.78
CA VAL A 749 8.16 10.89 -55.03
C VAL A 749 7.88 12.01 -56.02
N LEU A 750 6.79 12.74 -55.78
CA LEU A 750 6.25 13.74 -56.69
C LEU A 750 6.22 15.12 -56.01
N PRO A 751 7.29 15.91 -56.13
CA PRO A 751 7.30 17.28 -55.63
C PRO A 751 6.60 18.25 -56.60
N LEU A 752 5.66 19.04 -56.09
CA LEU A 752 4.99 20.13 -56.80
C LEU A 752 5.38 21.47 -56.16
N ASP A 753 5.79 22.44 -56.97
CA ASP A 753 6.41 23.69 -56.52
C ASP A 753 5.48 24.89 -56.67
N PHE A 754 4.88 25.36 -55.57
CA PHE A 754 3.86 26.42 -55.57
C PHE A 754 4.44 27.83 -55.35
N ARG A 755 5.75 28.02 -55.53
CA ARG A 755 6.36 29.36 -55.45
C ARG A 755 5.83 30.28 -56.55
N ARG A 756 5.60 31.56 -56.23
CA ARG A 756 5.07 32.54 -57.21
C ARG A 756 6.05 32.75 -58.37
N ALA A 757 5.52 32.90 -59.59
CA ALA A 757 6.33 33.25 -60.75
C ALA A 757 6.99 34.62 -60.53
N GLY A 758 8.33 34.67 -60.58
CA GLY A 758 9.11 35.89 -60.29
C GLY A 758 9.51 36.07 -58.81
N ALA A 759 9.33 35.07 -57.94
CA ALA A 759 9.81 35.14 -56.57
C ALA A 759 11.35 35.36 -56.53
N PRO A 760 11.88 36.18 -55.57
CA PRO A 760 13.31 36.45 -55.43
C PRO A 760 14.15 35.16 -55.39
N ALA A 761 15.41 35.22 -55.82
CA ALA A 761 16.32 34.06 -55.76
C ALA A 761 16.43 33.45 -54.35
N GLU A 762 16.22 34.28 -53.33
CA GLU A 762 16.14 33.95 -51.90
C GLU A 762 14.98 32.99 -51.55
N CYS A 763 13.86 33.06 -52.29
CA CYS A 763 12.74 32.13 -52.16
C CYS A 763 13.01 30.78 -52.86
N LYS A 764 14.08 30.65 -53.65
CA LYS A 764 14.50 29.33 -54.17
C LYS A 764 15.15 28.45 -53.09
N SER A 765 15.66 29.05 -52.00
CA SER A 765 16.48 28.43 -50.95
C SER A 765 15.77 28.14 -49.62
N CYS A 766 14.46 28.40 -49.49
CA CYS A 766 13.74 28.24 -48.23
C CYS A 766 13.28 26.78 -47.96
N GLY A 767 14.24 25.88 -47.72
CA GLY A 767 13.97 24.50 -47.33
C GLY A 767 15.19 23.86 -46.68
N THR A 768 15.29 23.96 -45.35
CA THR A 768 16.39 23.49 -44.49
C THR A 768 17.76 24.07 -44.90
N THR A 769 18.62 24.46 -43.96
CA THR A 769 20.05 24.62 -44.25
C THR A 769 20.68 23.24 -44.45
N LYS A 770 20.23 22.55 -45.50
CA LYS A 770 21.02 21.64 -46.28
C LYS A 770 22.12 22.51 -46.89
N LYS A 771 23.22 22.67 -46.16
CA LYS A 771 24.46 23.24 -46.71
C LYS A 771 25.02 22.23 -47.72
N ASN A 772 25.56 22.71 -48.82
CA ASN A 772 26.43 21.85 -49.61
C ASN A 772 27.64 21.52 -48.74
N GLU A 773 27.78 20.26 -48.39
CA GLU A 773 28.93 19.74 -47.69
C GLU A 773 29.56 18.64 -48.51
N VAL A 774 30.87 18.44 -48.31
CA VAL A 774 31.54 17.26 -48.80
C VAL A 774 31.04 16.08 -47.97
N PHE A 775 30.80 14.89 -48.49
CA PHE A 775 30.50 13.71 -47.67
C PHE A 775 30.97 12.44 -48.36
N TRP A 776 31.30 11.42 -47.59
CA TRP A 776 31.77 10.14 -48.14
C TRP A 776 30.60 9.18 -48.35
N ILE A 777 30.57 8.49 -49.48
CA ILE A 777 29.56 7.47 -49.79
C ILE A 777 30.17 6.25 -50.50
N ALA A 778 29.67 5.04 -50.17
CA ALA A 778 30.00 3.80 -50.87
C ALA A 778 28.83 2.79 -50.84
N ARG A 779 28.86 1.77 -51.71
CA ARG A 779 27.95 0.60 -51.62
C ARG A 779 28.54 -0.42 -50.65
N GLY A 780 27.74 -0.89 -49.68
CA GLY A 780 28.26 -1.70 -48.57
C GLY A 780 29.19 -0.90 -47.63
N ASN A 781 29.67 -1.51 -46.55
CA ASN A 781 30.56 -0.84 -45.57
C ASN A 781 32.05 -0.84 -46.01
N GLY A 782 32.34 -0.70 -47.31
CA GLY A 782 33.71 -0.84 -47.84
C GLY A 782 33.96 -0.13 -49.17
N TYR A 783 35.17 -0.31 -49.71
CA TYR A 783 35.62 0.30 -50.96
C TYR A 783 35.05 -0.43 -52.19
N SER A 784 34.05 0.18 -52.83
CA SER A 784 33.24 -0.49 -53.86
C SER A 784 33.23 0.15 -55.25
N HIS A 785 33.80 1.35 -55.43
CA HIS A 785 33.68 2.11 -56.69
C HIS A 785 35.02 2.41 -57.36
N GLU A 786 35.05 2.35 -58.70
CA GLU A 786 36.14 2.85 -59.53
C GLU A 786 36.05 4.38 -59.72
N LYS A 787 37.15 5.03 -60.12
CA LYS A 787 37.18 6.49 -60.31
C LYS A 787 36.17 6.97 -61.36
N SER A 788 35.95 6.18 -62.41
CA SER A 788 34.99 6.46 -63.49
C SER A 788 33.55 6.55 -62.99
N GLU A 789 33.21 5.87 -61.90
CA GLU A 789 31.84 5.78 -61.36
C GLU A 789 31.52 6.91 -60.37
N ALA A 790 32.53 7.65 -59.91
CA ALA A 790 32.41 8.63 -58.83
C ALA A 790 31.33 9.70 -59.08
N GLU A 791 31.26 10.24 -60.30
CA GLU A 791 30.27 11.27 -60.62
C GLU A 791 28.84 10.71 -60.61
N ASP A 792 28.63 9.49 -61.08
CA ASP A 792 27.30 8.85 -61.12
C ASP A 792 26.82 8.46 -59.72
N VAL A 793 27.73 8.01 -58.85
CA VAL A 793 27.44 7.73 -57.44
C VAL A 793 26.95 8.98 -56.72
N CYS A 794 27.57 10.13 -56.94
CA CYS A 794 27.11 11.38 -56.35
C CYS A 794 25.78 11.86 -56.94
N ARG A 795 25.59 11.71 -58.26
CA ARG A 795 24.30 12.06 -58.90
C ARG A 795 23.14 11.26 -58.35
N ALA A 796 23.35 9.98 -58.02
CA ALA A 796 22.32 9.12 -57.45
C ALA A 796 21.73 9.66 -56.12
N VAL A 797 22.46 10.51 -55.42
CA VAL A 797 22.02 11.17 -54.17
C VAL A 797 21.78 12.68 -54.33
N GLY A 798 21.74 13.18 -55.56
CA GLY A 798 21.53 14.60 -55.84
C GLY A 798 22.73 15.50 -55.53
N ALA A 799 23.95 14.95 -55.56
CA ALA A 799 25.22 15.65 -55.35
C ALA A 799 26.13 15.55 -56.59
N THR A 800 27.26 16.25 -56.56
CA THR A 800 28.33 16.17 -57.58
C THR A 800 29.59 15.56 -56.98
N ASN A 801 30.49 15.00 -57.80
CA ASN A 801 31.79 14.56 -57.28
C ASN A 801 32.57 15.76 -56.73
N ALA A 802 33.02 15.68 -55.48
CA ALA A 802 33.71 16.78 -54.80
C ALA A 802 35.09 17.01 -55.42
N THR A 803 35.56 18.25 -55.44
CA THR A 803 36.94 18.58 -55.83
C THR A 803 37.92 18.43 -54.66
N GLN A 804 39.20 18.29 -54.97
CA GLN A 804 40.31 18.29 -54.01
C GLN A 804 40.27 19.56 -53.15
N ALA A 805 39.97 20.71 -53.75
CA ALA A 805 39.83 21.98 -53.03
C ALA A 805 38.66 21.95 -52.04
N GLN A 806 37.51 21.37 -52.41
CA GLN A 806 36.37 21.21 -51.52
C GLN A 806 36.69 20.28 -50.35
N LEU A 807 37.41 19.19 -50.61
CA LEU A 807 37.85 18.27 -49.56
C LEU A 807 38.90 18.90 -48.64
N ASN A 808 39.84 19.68 -49.18
CA ASN A 808 40.81 20.45 -48.39
C ASN A 808 40.08 21.42 -47.44
N MET A 809 39.08 22.16 -47.96
CA MET A 809 38.27 23.06 -47.12
C MET A 809 37.53 22.30 -46.02
N ALA A 810 36.93 21.15 -46.34
CA ALA A 810 36.27 20.32 -45.34
C ALA A 810 37.25 19.85 -44.24
N GLN A 811 38.49 19.48 -44.60
CA GLN A 811 39.53 19.09 -43.65
C GLN A 811 39.92 20.25 -42.72
N THR A 812 40.10 21.47 -43.25
CA THR A 812 40.38 22.66 -42.42
C THR A 812 39.25 23.01 -41.47
N GLN A 813 38.03 22.57 -41.78
CA GLN A 813 36.83 22.71 -40.94
C GLN A 813 36.63 21.53 -39.98
N GLY A 814 37.61 20.64 -39.87
CA GLY A 814 37.62 19.55 -38.90
C GLY A 814 37.21 18.18 -39.44
N ALA A 815 37.02 18.01 -40.75
CA ALA A 815 36.69 16.69 -41.31
C ALA A 815 37.80 15.66 -41.00
N ASP A 816 37.41 14.58 -40.33
CA ASP A 816 38.30 13.49 -39.90
C ASP A 816 37.67 12.14 -40.26
N VAL A 817 38.07 11.56 -41.38
CA VAL A 817 37.48 10.31 -41.89
C VAL A 817 38.57 9.41 -42.43
N CYS A 818 38.81 8.29 -41.73
CA CYS A 818 39.75 7.26 -42.17
C CYS A 818 39.14 6.32 -43.23
N ALA A 819 38.79 6.88 -44.40
CA ALA A 819 38.29 6.12 -45.54
C ALA A 819 38.63 6.82 -46.86
N SER A 820 39.40 6.16 -47.73
CA SER A 820 39.75 6.66 -49.06
C SER A 820 38.52 6.86 -49.92
N GLY A 821 38.48 7.98 -50.65
CA GLY A 821 37.44 8.26 -51.63
C GLY A 821 37.97 8.99 -52.85
N TRP A 822 37.28 8.81 -53.98
CA TRP A 822 37.55 9.55 -55.21
C TRP A 822 37.07 10.99 -55.11
N VAL A 823 37.90 11.92 -55.57
CA VAL A 823 37.53 13.32 -55.85
C VAL A 823 37.66 13.58 -57.36
N LYS A 824 37.00 14.62 -57.84
CA LYS A 824 36.80 14.93 -59.26
C LYS A 824 38.11 15.16 -60.03
N ASP A 825 39.03 15.88 -59.42
CA ASP A 825 40.22 16.48 -60.03
C ASP A 825 41.54 15.85 -59.55
N ASN A 826 41.50 14.74 -58.80
CA ASN A 826 42.69 13.99 -58.38
C ASN A 826 42.70 12.57 -58.97
N SER A 827 43.84 12.14 -59.50
CA SER A 827 44.05 10.77 -60.04
C SER A 827 44.15 9.70 -58.96
N ASN A 828 44.45 10.07 -57.72
CA ASN A 828 44.54 9.17 -56.58
C ASN A 828 43.34 9.36 -55.64
N ALA A 829 42.93 8.28 -54.95
CA ALA A 829 41.96 8.36 -53.87
C ALA A 829 42.60 8.99 -52.63
N VAL A 830 41.81 9.80 -51.92
CA VAL A 830 42.28 10.64 -50.82
C VAL A 830 41.32 10.60 -49.63
N TYR A 831 41.79 10.96 -48.45
CA TYR A 831 40.96 11.08 -47.25
C TYR A 831 41.46 12.19 -46.29
N PRO A 832 40.58 12.91 -45.59
CA PRO A 832 40.95 13.99 -44.69
C PRO A 832 41.21 13.49 -43.27
N ILE A 833 42.29 13.97 -42.64
CA ILE A 833 42.62 13.75 -41.23
C ILE A 833 42.82 15.11 -40.57
N SER A 834 42.07 15.40 -39.49
CA SER A 834 42.15 16.69 -38.78
C SER A 834 42.85 16.59 -37.42
N ALA A 835 43.02 15.39 -36.85
CA ALA A 835 43.73 15.15 -35.59
C ALA A 835 44.92 14.18 -35.76
N THR A 836 46.01 14.40 -35.03
CA THR A 836 47.18 13.49 -34.99
C THR A 836 46.82 12.24 -34.18
N ILE A 837 46.85 11.07 -34.81
CA ILE A 837 46.62 9.78 -34.16
C ILE A 837 47.89 8.93 -34.33
N ASP A 838 48.48 8.47 -33.22
CA ASP A 838 49.60 7.53 -33.23
C ASP A 838 49.11 6.14 -33.65
N GLY A 839 49.43 5.74 -34.89
CA GLY A 839 49.14 4.43 -35.46
C GLY A 839 47.82 4.31 -36.24
N GLY A 840 47.91 3.85 -37.49
CA GLY A 840 46.77 3.42 -38.33
C GLY A 840 46.33 4.46 -39.37
N CYS A 841 45.57 5.47 -38.96
CA CYS A 841 44.97 6.45 -39.86
C CYS A 841 45.82 7.72 -39.96
N GLY A 842 46.47 7.93 -41.10
CA GLY A 842 47.31 9.12 -41.34
C GLY A 842 48.73 9.05 -40.75
N ASN A 843 49.09 7.95 -40.06
CA ASN A 843 50.42 7.68 -39.51
C ASN A 843 51.05 8.89 -38.79
N GLY A 844 50.30 9.50 -37.88
CA GLY A 844 50.74 10.66 -37.09
C GLY A 844 50.67 12.01 -37.83
N GLY A 845 50.32 12.05 -39.12
CA GLY A 845 50.16 13.29 -39.90
C GLY A 845 48.72 13.84 -39.91
N THR A 846 48.59 15.15 -40.12
CA THR A 846 47.32 15.84 -40.41
C THR A 846 47.30 16.38 -41.84
N GLY A 847 46.10 16.53 -42.41
CA GLY A 847 45.92 17.03 -43.79
C GLY A 847 45.16 16.04 -44.66
N ILE A 848 45.26 16.21 -45.99
CA ILE A 848 44.72 15.23 -46.93
C ILE A 848 45.75 14.15 -47.21
N MET A 849 45.43 12.93 -46.81
CA MET A 849 46.24 11.75 -47.04
C MET A 849 45.89 11.13 -48.38
N THR A 850 46.91 10.66 -49.10
CA THR A 850 46.74 9.98 -50.39
C THR A 850 46.96 8.49 -50.22
N TYR A 851 45.93 7.69 -50.45
CA TYR A 851 46.01 6.23 -50.45
C TYR A 851 44.98 5.65 -51.42
N THR A 852 45.46 5.00 -52.47
CA THR A 852 44.61 4.27 -53.42
C THR A 852 44.77 2.77 -53.18
N PRO A 853 43.70 2.05 -52.79
CA PRO A 853 43.78 0.61 -52.58
C PRO A 853 44.28 -0.15 -53.82
N PRO A 854 45.02 -1.27 -53.67
CA PRO A 854 45.59 -2.01 -54.81
C PRO A 854 44.57 -2.48 -55.84
N ASN A 855 43.33 -2.77 -55.41
CA ASN A 855 42.22 -3.15 -56.28
C ASN A 855 41.60 -1.96 -57.05
N ARG A 856 42.14 -0.75 -56.88
CA ARG A 856 41.66 0.52 -57.46
C ARG A 856 40.17 0.80 -57.20
N LYS A 857 39.64 0.28 -56.09
CA LYS A 857 38.31 0.61 -55.59
C LYS A 857 38.41 1.47 -54.34
N ALA A 858 37.56 2.47 -54.22
CA ALA A 858 37.46 3.36 -53.07
C ALA A 858 35.99 3.75 -52.83
N GLY A 859 35.72 4.55 -51.80
CA GLY A 859 34.45 5.29 -51.74
C GLY A 859 34.47 6.50 -52.66
N VAL A 860 33.48 7.38 -52.51
CA VAL A 860 33.37 8.59 -53.31
C VAL A 860 33.11 9.79 -52.39
N TRP A 861 33.82 10.89 -52.63
CA TRP A 861 33.55 12.16 -51.98
C TRP A 861 32.56 12.95 -52.83
N CYS A 862 31.38 13.21 -52.29
CA CYS A 862 30.35 13.97 -52.96
C CYS A 862 30.23 15.36 -52.34
N TYR A 863 30.07 16.39 -53.16
CA TYR A 863 29.75 17.74 -52.74
C TYR A 863 28.32 18.07 -53.14
N GLY A 864 27.51 18.35 -52.12
CA GLY A 864 26.10 18.66 -52.29
C GLY A 864 25.36 18.51 -50.99
N ILE A 865 24.05 18.38 -51.10
CA ILE A 865 23.21 18.18 -49.95
C ILE A 865 23.38 16.77 -49.41
N LYS A 866 23.91 16.63 -48.20
CA LYS A 866 24.07 15.32 -47.57
C LYS A 866 22.71 14.64 -47.33
N PRO A 867 22.52 13.38 -47.76
CA PRO A 867 21.32 12.62 -47.46
C PRO A 867 21.22 12.31 -45.96
N VAL A 868 19.98 12.29 -45.43
CA VAL A 868 19.72 12.07 -43.99
C VAL A 868 19.93 10.61 -43.58
N GLY A 869 19.88 9.68 -44.54
CA GLY A 869 19.88 8.23 -44.29
C GLY A 869 18.51 7.72 -43.82
N ASP A 870 18.22 6.46 -44.13
CA ASP A 870 17.02 5.73 -43.70
C ASP A 870 17.20 5.09 -42.31
N SER A 871 18.43 4.74 -41.93
CA SER A 871 18.80 4.23 -40.59
C SER A 871 20.28 4.49 -40.27
N ILE A 872 20.71 4.24 -39.03
CA ILE A 872 22.12 4.29 -38.62
C ILE A 872 22.59 2.86 -38.31
N GLU A 873 23.67 2.41 -38.95
CA GLU A 873 24.31 1.10 -38.75
C GLU A 873 25.83 1.31 -38.62
N ASP A 874 26.45 0.82 -37.54
CA ASP A 874 27.90 0.88 -37.31
C ASP A 874 28.50 2.29 -37.49
N GLY A 875 27.87 3.30 -36.86
CA GLY A 875 28.28 4.70 -36.95
C GLY A 875 28.02 5.38 -38.31
N SER A 876 27.49 4.65 -39.30
CA SER A 876 27.24 5.14 -40.66
C SER A 876 25.74 5.28 -40.94
N ARG A 877 25.35 6.31 -41.70
CA ARG A 877 23.96 6.49 -42.17
C ARG A 877 23.73 5.58 -43.38
N LYS A 878 22.82 4.64 -43.26
CA LYS A 878 22.40 3.73 -44.35
C LYS A 878 21.34 4.40 -45.22
N LEU A 879 21.47 4.27 -46.52
CA LEU A 879 20.53 4.77 -47.52
C LEU A 879 20.15 3.63 -48.48
N ALA A 880 18.93 3.14 -48.34
CA ALA A 880 18.34 2.03 -49.10
C ALA A 880 17.77 2.53 -50.43
N LEU A 881 18.66 3.02 -51.31
CA LEU A 881 18.30 3.34 -52.70
C LEU A 881 18.12 2.07 -53.57
N ASP A 882 18.65 0.94 -53.13
CA ASP A 882 18.57 -0.38 -53.77
C ASP A 882 18.37 -1.45 -52.68
N ASN A 883 17.43 -2.39 -52.91
CA ASN A 883 17.07 -3.44 -51.96
C ASN A 883 18.14 -4.51 -51.77
N ASN A 884 19.10 -4.67 -52.71
CA ASN A 884 20.13 -5.71 -52.61
C ASN A 884 21.48 -5.21 -52.06
N THR A 885 21.81 -3.93 -52.23
CA THR A 885 23.08 -3.37 -51.70
C THR A 885 22.90 -1.90 -51.27
N PRO A 886 22.73 -1.61 -49.98
CA PRO A 886 22.49 -0.26 -49.51
C PRO A 886 23.75 0.61 -49.61
N TYR A 887 23.55 1.92 -49.75
CA TYR A 887 24.62 2.91 -49.65
C TYR A 887 24.88 3.27 -48.19
N TYR A 888 26.15 3.48 -47.83
CA TYR A 888 26.55 3.94 -46.51
C TYR A 888 27.24 5.30 -46.61
N ILE A 889 26.78 6.24 -45.80
CA ILE A 889 27.29 7.61 -45.71
C ILE A 889 27.97 7.78 -44.36
N ARG A 890 29.25 8.17 -44.37
CA ARG A 890 30.01 8.42 -43.13
C ARG A 890 29.84 9.87 -42.67
N ASN A 891 29.71 10.09 -41.36
CA ASN A 891 29.55 11.43 -40.79
C ASN A 891 30.86 12.05 -40.31
N PHE A 892 30.92 13.39 -40.34
CA PHE A 892 31.96 14.18 -39.68
C PHE A 892 31.59 14.59 -38.24
N ASP A 893 30.45 14.15 -37.73
CA ASP A 893 29.88 14.60 -36.45
C ASP A 893 30.25 13.70 -35.25
N GLN A 894 31.06 12.66 -35.46
CA GLN A 894 31.50 11.74 -34.40
C GLN A 894 33.02 11.66 -34.34
N THR A 895 33.60 12.24 -33.29
CA THR A 895 34.94 11.92 -32.82
C THR A 895 34.94 10.49 -32.27
N SER A 896 35.78 9.63 -32.85
CA SER A 896 36.08 8.22 -32.50
C SER A 896 35.34 7.14 -33.30
N TYR A 897 36.05 6.51 -34.24
CA TYR A 897 35.90 5.08 -34.55
C TYR A 897 37.25 4.48 -34.98
N SER A 898 37.61 3.38 -34.33
CA SER A 898 38.67 2.45 -34.73
C SER A 898 38.19 1.63 -35.93
N ALA A 899 39.08 1.29 -36.86
CA ALA A 899 38.76 0.52 -38.05
C ALA A 899 38.12 -0.85 -37.71
N PRO A 900 37.06 -1.28 -38.42
CA PRO A 900 36.61 -2.67 -38.33
C PRO A 900 37.69 -3.59 -38.91
N GLY A 901 38.05 -4.62 -38.15
CA GLY A 901 39.16 -5.52 -38.43
C GLY A 901 39.10 -6.15 -39.82
N ALA A 902 40.13 -5.89 -40.61
CA ALA A 902 40.65 -6.92 -41.50
C ALA A 902 41.34 -7.99 -40.62
N PRO A 903 41.27 -9.29 -40.98
CA PRO A 903 41.86 -10.35 -40.18
C PRO A 903 43.36 -10.11 -39.96
N ALA A 904 43.82 -10.45 -38.76
CA ALA A 904 45.21 -10.38 -38.34
C ALA A 904 46.16 -10.98 -39.40
N GLY A 905 47.18 -10.22 -39.79
CA GLY A 905 48.23 -10.70 -40.70
C GLY A 905 49.24 -9.63 -41.10
N ASN A 906 50.33 -9.57 -40.34
CA ASN A 906 51.67 -9.07 -40.68
C ASN A 906 51.90 -7.54 -40.84
N SER A 907 52.42 -6.96 -39.75
CA SER A 907 53.68 -6.19 -39.65
C SER A 907 54.17 -5.40 -40.89
N ILE A 908 54.42 -4.10 -40.71
CA ILE A 908 55.75 -3.48 -40.46
C ILE A 908 55.52 -2.17 -39.71
#